data_AF-A0A6A6IVI3-F1
#
_entry.id   AF-A0A6A6IVI3-F1
#
_cell.length_a   1.000
_cell.length_b   1.000
_cell.length_c   1.000
_cell.angle_alpha   90.00
_cell.angle_beta   90.00
_cell.angle_gamma   90.00
#
_symmetry.space_group_name_H-M   'P 1'
#
loop_
_entity.id
_entity.type
_entity.pdbx_description
1 polymer ?
#
loop_
_entity_poly.entity_id
_entity_poly.type
_entity_poly.pdbx_seq_one_letter_code
_entity_poly.pdbx_strand_id
1 'polypeptide(L)'
;MSGGSGPPGDDEEASLRLARQLDAELNSDQPAHTASSSLRDPDYHASLALAKQLNDELNHPEQVYPEEPNPFASDAGAAAELSSSSPLELPLRGGGKAGKEPVRPCHQDSNTTYSGTTYSKTLSTLKDFINIVASRKCAKCNTHLIQSADDVENLFKGWVTGKVAMCSWLKCKKCSTTACIACPSQTSSKQMSVKVGSTQISWCCSRGRLFMIWVVLCGFDQQYCTAKQREAAKSGKGRSHTSSGTGYGGTNRLARLGDYDSGVGYGGDEDHFGFPFGRRGGSLQARQDPGKAKAQSAQQVTDEFHKTMLAYLEELLPSLDRESRFDLDPPEAVTDLLLDSKILNYCAELLRNDSLDDASKRKDLYQALLNFLRIIGTHHITANLTMFKERPVHPDSVNILTLSFARNDHGPGKETTISLADGLRNLNIQSNIMLKNAARNEQEFKTNEGQDLLWLCRQISDLSEWLLKNTKGGCGSGAKSSSNGPNDRGIIEVRDSDIFATHRFAGEAMGVRHSAPGRIKRLITEITTLKTGLPPGIFVKYAESRLDMMKFVIVGPSGTPYENGLFEFDLFCTAEFPNRSPKCFFRGAAGGMPFNPNLHSDGKGKFCIRALINTVCLSLLGTWLGEPWRPGQSTILQILISIQAMIFCEEPMYNEPDEPVDKGRSRMYNQTIRALTTSYALLDWVENPPKLWQDVADLHFKKNANKILQTAGQWANENIDPPGGRGRYGLQPSQTLGQLQNALQKKYGVTTSTQQNTGWNPPSGTGPRYGSGYGSSHAPGGGSGYGYGSGTGQGGHGGARRY
;
A
#
# COMPACT_ATOMS: atom_id res chain seq x y z
N MET A 1 26.95 -50.94 65.22
CA MET A 1 26.25 -52.04 64.55
C MET A 1 26.39 -51.86 63.05
N SER A 2 26.60 -52.98 62.37
CA SER A 2 27.12 -53.22 61.03
C SER A 2 26.13 -53.01 59.86
N GLY A 3 26.70 -52.79 58.66
CA GLY A 3 26.10 -53.06 57.34
C GLY A 3 25.61 -51.79 56.62
N GLY A 4 25.84 -51.55 55.31
CA GLY A 4 26.45 -52.31 54.23
C GLY A 4 26.56 -51.42 52.98
N SER A 5 27.43 -51.79 52.05
CA SER A 5 27.83 -51.09 50.82
C SER A 5 26.95 -51.41 49.60
N GLY A 6 26.72 -50.42 48.71
CA GLY A 6 26.17 -50.55 47.34
C GLY A 6 26.28 -49.21 46.54
N PRO A 7 26.41 -49.21 45.19
CA PRO A 7 27.23 -48.27 44.42
C PRO A 7 26.50 -47.03 43.82
N PRO A 8 27.23 -46.03 43.28
CA PRO A 8 26.65 -44.89 42.57
C PRO A 8 26.71 -45.08 41.04
N GLY A 9 25.65 -44.65 40.36
CA GLY A 9 25.62 -44.51 38.90
C GLY A 9 24.33 -45.08 38.33
N ASP A 10 23.55 -44.24 37.64
CA ASP A 10 22.71 -44.62 36.48
C ASP A 10 21.97 -43.42 35.83
N ASP A 11 21.86 -42.25 36.46
CA ASP A 11 21.05 -41.14 35.90
C ASP A 11 21.76 -40.28 34.83
N GLU A 12 23.10 -40.18 34.87
CA GLU A 12 23.86 -39.31 33.96
C GLU A 12 24.15 -40.00 32.61
N GLU A 13 24.39 -41.32 32.63
CA GLU A 13 24.56 -42.17 31.45
C GLU A 13 23.24 -42.29 30.66
N ALA A 14 22.10 -42.38 31.35
CA ALA A 14 20.78 -42.40 30.72
C ALA A 14 20.47 -41.08 30.00
N SER A 15 20.86 -39.95 30.61
CA SER A 15 20.70 -38.61 30.04
C SER A 15 21.60 -38.39 28.82
N LEU A 16 22.84 -38.90 28.85
CA LEU A 16 23.74 -38.85 27.69
C LEU A 16 23.31 -39.78 26.55
N ARG A 17 22.71 -40.95 26.84
CA ARG A 17 22.16 -41.84 25.82
C ARG A 17 20.93 -41.24 25.14
N LEU A 18 20.05 -40.60 25.90
CA LEU A 18 18.90 -39.89 25.35
C LEU A 18 19.33 -38.69 24.49
N ALA A 19 20.34 -37.94 24.91
CA ALA A 19 20.90 -36.85 24.13
C ALA A 19 21.54 -37.33 22.81
N ARG A 20 22.25 -38.46 22.83
CA ARG A 20 22.80 -39.09 21.60
C ARG A 20 21.73 -39.72 20.71
N GLN A 21 20.64 -40.24 21.27
CA GLN A 21 19.50 -40.71 20.48
C GLN A 21 18.76 -39.55 19.80
N LEU A 22 18.55 -38.43 20.51
CA LEU A 22 17.95 -37.23 19.94
C LEU A 22 18.85 -36.60 18.85
N ASP A 23 20.17 -36.60 19.05
CA ASP A 23 21.12 -36.10 18.05
C ASP A 23 21.22 -37.04 16.83
N ALA A 24 21.06 -38.34 17.02
CA ALA A 24 20.96 -39.31 15.92
C ALA A 24 19.64 -39.17 15.14
N GLU A 25 18.51 -38.97 15.83
CA GLU A 25 17.18 -38.76 15.22
C GLU A 25 17.06 -37.41 14.50
N LEU A 26 17.75 -36.36 14.99
CA LEU A 26 17.80 -35.05 14.33
C LEU A 26 18.69 -35.03 13.08
N ASN A 27 19.66 -35.94 12.98
CA ASN A 27 20.60 -36.03 11.87
C ASN A 27 20.30 -37.17 10.88
N SER A 28 19.31 -38.03 11.15
CA SER A 28 18.91 -39.13 10.27
C SER A 28 17.61 -38.82 9.53
N ASP A 29 17.67 -37.98 8.51
CA ASP A 29 16.73 -38.04 7.39
C ASP A 29 17.36 -37.40 6.14
N GLN A 30 18.15 -38.22 5.43
CA GLN A 30 18.33 -38.03 3.99
C GLN A 30 17.15 -38.70 3.27
N PRO A 31 16.30 -37.97 2.54
CA PRO A 31 15.35 -38.61 1.65
C PRO A 31 16.09 -39.13 0.41
N ALA A 32 15.91 -40.43 0.18
CA ALA A 32 16.34 -41.15 -1.00
C ALA A 32 15.91 -40.47 -2.30
N HIS A 33 16.82 -40.45 -3.26
CA HIS A 33 16.59 -40.06 -4.63
C HIS A 33 15.45 -40.85 -5.28
N THR A 34 14.36 -40.18 -5.63
CA THR A 34 13.50 -40.60 -6.76
C THR A 34 13.47 -39.47 -7.78
N ALA A 35 13.91 -39.77 -8.99
CA ALA A 35 14.01 -38.84 -10.09
C ALA A 35 12.61 -38.53 -10.64
N SER A 36 12.20 -37.26 -10.53
CA SER A 36 11.20 -36.66 -11.40
C SER A 36 11.86 -35.53 -12.16
N SER A 37 12.03 -35.73 -13.46
CA SER A 37 12.60 -34.78 -14.41
C SER A 37 11.56 -33.71 -14.75
N SER A 38 11.75 -32.47 -14.30
CA SER A 38 11.53 -31.30 -15.16
C SER A 38 12.25 -30.06 -14.61
N LEU A 39 13.14 -29.53 -15.44
CA LEU A 39 13.72 -28.18 -15.47
C LEU A 39 14.54 -27.72 -14.25
N ARG A 40 15.82 -28.16 -14.22
CA ARG A 40 16.89 -27.51 -13.45
C ARG A 40 17.35 -26.26 -14.20
N ASP A 41 17.08 -25.10 -13.63
CA ASP A 41 17.56 -23.81 -14.12
C ASP A 41 18.82 -23.39 -13.32
N PRO A 42 20.01 -23.30 -13.96
CA PRO A 42 21.26 -22.86 -13.34
C PRO A 42 21.21 -21.45 -12.71
N ASP A 43 20.28 -20.59 -13.15
CA ASP A 43 20.20 -19.19 -12.75
C ASP A 43 19.54 -18.97 -11.38
N TYR A 44 18.65 -19.89 -10.99
CA TYR A 44 18.10 -19.96 -9.63
C TYR A 44 19.19 -20.32 -8.62
N HIS A 45 20.08 -21.25 -8.98
CA HIS A 45 21.20 -21.63 -8.14
C HIS A 45 22.25 -20.53 -8.03
N ALA A 46 22.49 -19.73 -9.07
CA ALA A 46 23.40 -18.59 -9.00
C ALA A 46 22.87 -17.46 -8.10
N SER A 47 21.57 -17.16 -8.18
CA SER A 47 20.93 -16.13 -7.33
C SER A 47 20.79 -16.59 -5.88
N LEU A 48 20.48 -17.87 -5.65
CA LEU A 48 20.44 -18.49 -4.33
C LEU A 48 21.86 -18.69 -3.73
N ALA A 49 22.86 -18.94 -4.57
CA ALA A 49 24.26 -19.05 -4.15
C ALA A 49 24.83 -17.67 -3.77
N LEU A 50 24.53 -16.61 -4.52
CA LEU A 50 24.87 -15.24 -4.15
C LEU A 50 24.20 -14.83 -2.84
N ALA A 51 22.92 -15.14 -2.70
CA ALA A 51 22.15 -14.90 -1.47
C ALA A 51 22.69 -15.68 -0.27
N LYS A 52 23.08 -16.95 -0.46
CA LYS A 52 23.73 -17.76 0.57
C LYS A 52 25.12 -17.22 0.91
N GLN A 53 25.91 -16.84 -0.08
CA GLN A 53 27.27 -16.33 0.11
C GLN A 53 27.26 -14.99 0.88
N LEU A 54 26.30 -14.10 0.61
CA LEU A 54 26.10 -12.86 1.37
C LEU A 54 25.59 -13.12 2.81
N ASN A 55 24.78 -14.16 3.02
CA ASN A 55 24.28 -14.54 4.33
C ASN A 55 25.33 -15.29 5.19
N ASP A 56 26.24 -16.03 4.56
CA ASP A 56 27.34 -16.72 5.21
C ASP A 56 28.44 -15.72 5.69
N GLU A 57 28.62 -14.61 4.97
CA GLU A 57 29.50 -13.50 5.39
C GLU A 57 28.95 -12.69 6.59
N LEU A 58 27.63 -12.71 6.84
CA LEU A 58 26.99 -11.97 7.93
C LEU A 58 26.88 -12.74 9.26
N ASN A 59 27.22 -14.04 9.29
CA ASN A 59 27.02 -14.92 10.45
C ASN A 59 28.31 -15.48 11.07
N HIS A 60 29.48 -14.94 10.75
CA HIS A 60 30.71 -15.27 11.48
C HIS A 60 30.92 -14.32 12.68
N PRO A 61 31.00 -14.83 13.93
CA PRO A 61 31.50 -14.04 15.04
C PRO A 61 32.98 -13.71 14.79
N GLU A 62 33.35 -12.45 15.05
CA GLU A 62 34.71 -11.93 14.89
C GLU A 62 35.78 -12.90 15.43
N GLN A 63 36.79 -13.20 14.59
CA GLN A 63 38.02 -13.80 15.05
C GLN A 63 38.83 -12.76 15.82
N VAL A 64 39.01 -13.04 17.12
CA VAL A 64 39.94 -12.38 18.03
C VAL A 64 41.37 -12.49 17.47
N TYR A 65 42.05 -11.36 17.32
CA TYR A 65 43.51 -11.29 17.20
C TYR A 65 44.08 -10.24 18.17
N PRO A 66 45.31 -10.44 18.68
CA PRO A 66 45.77 -9.89 19.95
C PRO A 66 46.18 -8.41 19.87
N GLU A 67 45.98 -7.72 21.00
CA GLU A 67 46.39 -6.34 21.26
C GLU A 67 47.91 -6.15 21.22
N GLU A 68 48.36 -5.05 20.62
CA GLU A 68 49.67 -4.44 20.91
C GLU A 68 49.54 -2.90 21.05
N PRO A 69 50.46 -2.25 21.79
CA PRO A 69 50.09 -1.26 22.80
C PRO A 69 50.06 0.19 22.31
N ASN A 70 49.18 0.95 22.97
CA ASN A 70 48.94 2.38 22.82
C ASN A 70 50.12 3.24 23.37
N PRO A 71 50.87 3.98 22.53
CA PRO A 71 51.78 5.01 23.01
C PRO A 71 51.00 6.32 23.15
N PHE A 72 51.25 7.06 24.24
CA PHE A 72 50.64 8.33 24.64
C PHE A 72 49.45 8.22 25.61
N ALA A 73 49.79 7.83 26.84
CA ALA A 73 49.14 8.33 28.05
C ALA A 73 50.07 9.35 28.74
N SER A 74 49.55 10.55 29.00
CA SER A 74 49.91 11.57 30.01
C SER A 74 49.27 12.90 29.54
N ASP A 75 48.73 13.80 30.36
CA ASP A 75 48.57 13.90 31.80
C ASP A 75 47.42 14.89 32.08
N ALA A 76 46.99 14.97 33.34
CA ALA A 76 45.81 15.68 33.82
C ALA A 76 45.89 17.22 33.89
N GLY A 77 44.70 17.87 33.84
CA GLY A 77 44.27 18.88 34.82
C GLY A 77 44.29 20.37 34.44
N ALA A 78 43.10 21.01 34.45
CA ALA A 78 42.77 22.24 35.20
C ALA A 78 41.46 22.91 34.70
N ALA A 79 40.68 23.43 35.64
CA ALA A 79 39.36 24.06 35.48
C ALA A 79 39.41 25.57 35.16
N ALA A 80 38.36 26.12 34.52
CA ALA A 80 37.82 27.48 34.77
C ALA A 80 36.51 27.74 33.99
N GLU A 81 35.70 28.64 34.54
CA GLU A 81 34.27 28.92 34.31
C GLU A 81 33.92 29.84 33.09
N LEU A 82 32.60 29.94 32.84
CA LEU A 82 31.78 31.09 32.39
C LEU A 82 31.09 31.11 30.99
N SER A 83 29.75 31.14 31.09
CA SER A 83 28.73 31.91 30.34
C SER A 83 28.32 31.59 28.88
N SER A 84 27.07 31.13 28.76
CA SER A 84 25.99 31.43 27.78
C SER A 84 26.29 32.05 26.40
N SER A 85 25.89 31.36 25.31
CA SER A 85 24.74 31.70 24.43
C SER A 85 24.89 31.13 22.99
N SER A 86 23.75 30.72 22.42
CA SER A 86 23.45 30.42 20.99
C SER A 86 23.56 28.96 20.46
N PRO A 87 22.69 28.58 19.49
CA PRO A 87 22.46 27.19 19.09
C PRO A 87 23.56 26.70 18.12
N LEU A 88 24.02 25.48 18.35
CA LEU A 88 25.03 24.79 17.55
C LEU A 88 24.44 24.32 16.22
N GLU A 89 24.88 24.93 15.12
CA GLU A 89 24.98 24.29 13.81
C GLU A 89 26.04 23.17 13.88
N LEU A 90 25.72 22.00 13.31
CA LEU A 90 26.64 20.87 13.13
C LEU A 90 26.64 20.43 11.64
N PRO A 91 27.73 19.80 11.17
CA PRO A 91 28.43 20.26 9.99
C PRO A 91 27.87 19.69 8.67
N LEU A 92 27.55 20.62 7.77
CA LEU A 92 27.39 20.36 6.35
C LEU A 92 28.77 20.10 5.73
N ARG A 93 28.95 18.92 5.14
CA ARG A 93 30.15 18.57 4.40
C ARG A 93 30.11 19.28 3.03
N GLY A 94 30.84 20.39 2.89
CA GLY A 94 31.22 20.94 1.58
C GLY A 94 31.09 22.47 1.43
N GLY A 95 31.88 23.25 2.16
CA GLY A 95 32.05 24.69 1.90
C GLY A 95 33.14 24.94 0.86
N GLY A 96 32.75 25.24 -0.39
CA GLY A 96 33.61 25.87 -1.40
C GLY A 96 33.46 27.40 -1.33
N LYS A 97 34.57 28.11 -1.11
CA LYS A 97 34.64 29.56 -0.93
C LYS A 97 34.11 30.33 -2.14
N ALA A 98 33.22 31.30 -1.89
CA ALA A 98 32.81 32.31 -2.86
C ALA A 98 33.97 33.30 -3.13
N GLY A 99 34.63 33.14 -4.27
CA GLY A 99 35.49 34.17 -4.87
C GLY A 99 34.73 34.85 -6.00
N LYS A 100 34.47 36.15 -5.86
CA LYS A 100 33.94 37.02 -6.92
C LYS A 100 35.02 37.21 -7.99
N GLU A 101 34.77 36.77 -9.23
CA GLU A 101 35.33 37.36 -10.45
C GLU A 101 34.43 36.98 -11.66
N PRO A 102 34.22 37.87 -12.64
CA PRO A 102 33.25 37.66 -13.69
C PRO A 102 33.77 36.66 -14.73
N VAL A 103 32.93 35.68 -15.08
CA VAL A 103 33.16 34.72 -16.16
C VAL A 103 33.33 35.49 -17.48
N ARG A 104 34.55 35.46 -18.05
CA ARG A 104 34.81 35.89 -19.43
C ARG A 104 34.21 34.88 -20.40
N PRO A 105 33.67 35.30 -21.56
CA PRO A 105 33.19 34.38 -22.58
C PRO A 105 34.40 33.64 -23.17
N CYS A 106 34.37 32.31 -23.17
CA CYS A 106 35.41 31.53 -23.82
C CYS A 106 35.30 31.73 -25.33
N HIS A 107 36.37 32.25 -25.91
CA HIS A 107 36.53 32.53 -27.32
C HIS A 107 36.39 31.25 -28.16
N GLN A 108 35.82 31.45 -29.35
CA GLN A 108 35.94 30.52 -30.47
C GLN A 108 37.42 30.38 -30.83
N ASP A 109 38.01 29.22 -30.59
CA ASP A 109 39.29 28.86 -31.20
C ASP A 109 39.09 27.83 -32.32
N SER A 110 39.32 28.40 -33.50
CA SER A 110 39.64 27.86 -34.82
C SER A 110 40.08 26.39 -34.95
N ASN A 111 39.41 25.72 -35.88
CA ASN A 111 39.94 24.80 -36.89
C ASN A 111 41.33 24.20 -36.63
N THR A 112 41.35 22.97 -36.10
CA THR A 112 42.40 22.00 -36.40
C THR A 112 41.80 20.87 -37.25
N THR A 113 42.06 20.95 -38.55
CA THR A 113 41.75 19.92 -39.54
C THR A 113 42.55 18.66 -39.25
N TYR A 114 41.90 17.64 -38.71
CA TYR A 114 42.29 16.23 -38.90
C TYR A 114 41.25 15.56 -39.79
N SER A 115 41.69 15.16 -40.97
CA SER A 115 40.94 14.39 -41.95
C SER A 115 40.58 13.00 -41.39
N GLY A 116 39.28 12.66 -41.41
CA GLY A 116 38.82 11.26 -41.36
C GLY A 116 37.83 10.94 -40.24
N THR A 117 36.59 10.65 -40.66
CA THR A 117 35.46 10.07 -39.90
C THR A 117 34.64 11.00 -38.99
N THR A 118 33.51 11.45 -39.55
CA THR A 118 32.32 12.00 -38.88
C THR A 118 31.79 11.04 -37.80
N TYR A 119 32.12 11.31 -36.53
CA TYR A 119 31.46 10.68 -35.37
C TYR A 119 30.64 11.72 -34.59
N SER A 120 29.59 12.23 -35.22
CA SER A 120 28.52 12.97 -34.53
C SER A 120 27.18 12.29 -34.82
N LYS A 121 26.95 11.13 -34.20
CA LYS A 121 25.58 10.67 -33.92
C LYS A 121 25.33 11.02 -32.45
N THR A 122 24.42 11.96 -32.22
CA THR A 122 23.85 12.26 -30.90
C THR A 122 23.26 10.97 -30.33
N LEU A 123 23.68 10.60 -29.12
CA LEU A 123 23.13 9.47 -28.37
C LEU A 123 21.78 9.91 -27.75
N SER A 124 20.80 10.13 -28.63
CA SER A 124 19.48 10.65 -28.26
C SER A 124 18.59 9.56 -27.68
N THR A 125 18.62 8.34 -28.24
CA THR A 125 17.68 7.28 -27.87
C THR A 125 18.35 6.00 -27.37
N LEU A 126 17.59 5.15 -26.66
CA LEU A 126 18.01 3.77 -26.35
C LEU A 126 18.47 3.03 -27.61
N LYS A 127 17.71 3.12 -28.69
CA LYS A 127 18.01 2.45 -29.97
C LYS A 127 19.34 2.89 -30.56
N ASP A 128 19.66 4.19 -30.51
CA ASP A 128 20.95 4.72 -30.97
C ASP A 128 22.11 4.14 -30.15
N PHE A 129 21.94 4.06 -28.83
CA PHE A 129 22.91 3.46 -27.93
C PHE A 129 23.14 1.97 -28.23
N ILE A 130 22.08 1.18 -28.35
CA ILE A 130 22.19 -0.26 -28.61
C ILE A 130 22.85 -0.54 -29.96
N ASN A 131 22.55 0.24 -30.99
CA ASN A 131 23.20 0.12 -32.30
C ASN A 131 24.73 0.29 -32.20
N ILE A 132 25.21 1.20 -31.33
CA ILE A 132 26.64 1.39 -31.10
C ILE A 132 27.24 0.16 -30.41
N VAL A 133 26.61 -0.33 -29.33
CA VAL A 133 27.08 -1.51 -28.59
C VAL A 133 27.13 -2.75 -29.49
N ALA A 134 26.07 -3.00 -30.24
CA ALA A 134 25.97 -4.15 -31.16
C ALA A 134 26.98 -4.06 -32.31
N SER A 135 27.29 -2.85 -32.80
CA SER A 135 28.27 -2.65 -33.87
C SER A 135 29.73 -2.87 -33.43
N ARG A 136 30.00 -2.93 -32.11
CA ARG A 136 31.37 -2.97 -31.60
C ARG A 136 32.02 -4.34 -31.79
N LYS A 137 33.14 -4.33 -32.51
CA LYS A 137 33.98 -5.51 -32.79
C LYS A 137 35.33 -5.42 -32.10
N CYS A 138 35.88 -6.57 -31.75
CA CYS A 138 37.24 -6.70 -31.25
C CYS A 138 38.24 -6.22 -32.31
N ALA A 139 39.15 -5.32 -31.93
CA ALA A 139 40.15 -4.76 -32.83
C ALA A 139 41.12 -5.81 -33.44
N LYS A 140 41.30 -6.96 -32.77
CA LYS A 140 42.25 -8.00 -33.20
C LYS A 140 41.63 -9.07 -34.11
N CYS A 141 40.46 -9.60 -33.75
CA CYS A 141 39.84 -10.73 -34.46
C CYS A 141 38.47 -10.42 -35.07
N ASN A 142 38.07 -9.14 -35.08
CA ASN A 142 36.84 -8.62 -35.65
C ASN A 142 35.54 -9.28 -35.14
N THR A 143 35.61 -9.97 -33.99
CA THR A 143 34.47 -10.64 -33.36
C THR A 143 33.67 -9.62 -32.54
N HIS A 144 32.35 -9.62 -32.69
CA HIS A 144 31.48 -8.76 -31.88
C HIS A 144 31.63 -9.07 -30.39
N LEU A 145 31.70 -8.02 -29.57
CA LEU A 145 31.89 -8.17 -28.12
C LEU A 145 30.59 -8.55 -27.40
N ILE A 146 29.45 -8.07 -27.89
CA ILE A 146 28.09 -8.40 -27.45
C ILE A 146 27.24 -8.65 -28.69
N GLN A 147 26.53 -9.78 -28.71
CA GLN A 147 25.74 -10.25 -29.85
C GLN A 147 24.30 -10.58 -29.46
N SER A 148 24.06 -11.03 -28.22
CA SER A 148 22.74 -11.44 -27.75
C SER A 148 22.41 -10.90 -26.35
N ALA A 149 21.14 -11.05 -25.96
CA ALA A 149 20.70 -10.81 -24.59
C ALA A 149 21.49 -11.68 -23.59
N ASP A 150 21.72 -12.96 -23.92
CA ASP A 150 22.49 -13.89 -23.07
C ASP A 150 23.90 -13.38 -22.75
N ASP A 151 24.54 -12.65 -23.68
CA ASP A 151 25.87 -12.06 -23.43
C ASP A 151 25.83 -11.03 -22.30
N VAL A 152 24.76 -10.25 -22.24
CA VAL A 152 24.53 -9.21 -21.23
C VAL A 152 24.18 -9.85 -19.89
N GLU A 153 23.32 -10.85 -19.88
CA GLU A 153 22.93 -11.58 -18.66
C GLU A 153 24.15 -12.27 -18.03
N ASN A 154 24.94 -12.97 -18.85
CA ASN A 154 26.15 -13.63 -18.37
C ASN A 154 27.19 -12.62 -17.86
N LEU A 155 27.29 -11.44 -18.49
CA LEU A 155 28.15 -10.36 -18.02
C LEU A 155 27.69 -9.85 -16.64
N PHE A 156 26.40 -9.54 -16.49
CA PHE A 156 25.85 -9.07 -15.22
C PHE A 156 26.00 -10.12 -14.12
N LYS A 157 25.66 -11.40 -14.39
CA LYS A 157 25.91 -12.51 -13.46
C LYS A 157 27.38 -12.60 -13.07
N GLY A 158 28.29 -12.42 -14.03
CA GLY A 158 29.73 -12.36 -13.78
C GLY A 158 30.15 -11.22 -12.86
N TRP A 159 29.56 -10.02 -13.02
CA TRP A 159 29.82 -8.87 -12.15
C TRP A 159 29.33 -9.11 -10.73
N VAL A 160 28.09 -9.56 -10.59
CA VAL A 160 27.48 -9.74 -9.27
C VAL A 160 28.12 -10.90 -8.50
N THR A 161 28.60 -11.95 -9.19
CA THR A 161 29.33 -13.07 -8.55
C THR A 161 30.82 -12.79 -8.32
N GLY A 162 31.32 -11.61 -8.70
CA GLY A 162 32.75 -11.25 -8.60
C GLY A 162 33.66 -12.02 -9.56
N LYS A 163 33.12 -12.87 -10.43
CA LYS A 163 33.89 -13.64 -11.43
C LYS A 163 34.45 -12.77 -12.55
N VAL A 164 33.83 -11.62 -12.80
CA VAL A 164 34.21 -10.66 -13.84
C VAL A 164 34.26 -9.27 -13.22
N ALA A 165 35.33 -8.53 -13.47
CA ALA A 165 35.46 -7.15 -13.00
C ALA A 165 34.34 -6.27 -13.60
N MET A 166 33.68 -5.49 -12.74
CA MET A 166 32.62 -4.57 -13.14
C MET A 166 33.21 -3.34 -13.84
N CYS A 167 33.45 -3.46 -15.14
CA CYS A 167 34.05 -2.38 -15.91
C CYS A 167 33.60 -2.29 -17.38
N SER A 168 33.83 -1.13 -17.99
CA SER A 168 33.49 -0.91 -19.41
C SER A 168 34.42 -1.60 -20.41
N TRP A 169 35.40 -2.37 -19.94
CA TRP A 169 36.41 -3.08 -20.73
C TRP A 169 36.07 -4.56 -20.79
N LEU A 170 35.77 -5.07 -21.98
CA LEU A 170 35.34 -6.45 -22.16
C LEU A 170 36.46 -7.29 -22.79
N LYS A 171 36.65 -8.50 -22.26
CA LYS A 171 37.55 -9.50 -22.80
C LYS A 171 36.91 -10.19 -24.01
N CYS A 172 37.55 -10.14 -25.17
CA CYS A 172 37.05 -10.81 -26.36
C CYS A 172 37.02 -12.34 -26.17
N LYS A 173 35.86 -12.97 -26.40
CA LYS A 173 35.66 -14.43 -26.27
C LYS A 173 36.56 -15.27 -27.19
N LYS A 174 36.98 -14.73 -28.34
CA LYS A 174 37.77 -15.46 -29.34
C LYS A 174 39.29 -15.33 -29.16
N CYS A 175 39.79 -14.13 -28.87
CA CYS A 175 41.23 -13.86 -28.84
C CYS A 175 41.74 -13.29 -27.50
N SER A 176 40.88 -13.21 -26.49
CA SER A 176 41.18 -12.67 -25.15
C SER A 176 41.68 -11.22 -25.10
N THR A 177 41.67 -10.49 -26.21
CA THR A 177 42.03 -9.07 -26.22
C THR A 177 40.95 -8.25 -25.52
N THR A 178 41.37 -7.41 -24.58
CA THR A 178 40.47 -6.52 -23.84
C THR A 178 40.38 -5.17 -24.52
N ALA A 179 39.17 -4.63 -24.66
CA ALA A 179 38.95 -3.30 -25.19
C ALA A 179 37.73 -2.65 -24.54
N CYS A 180 37.69 -1.32 -24.51
CA CYS A 180 36.46 -0.63 -24.15
C CYS A 180 35.36 -0.95 -25.18
N ILE A 181 34.17 -1.29 -24.68
CA ILE A 181 32.97 -1.57 -25.49
C ILE A 181 32.49 -0.33 -26.25
N ALA A 182 32.87 0.87 -25.83
CA ALA A 182 32.27 2.10 -26.30
C ALA A 182 33.23 3.11 -26.97
N CYS A 183 34.55 3.03 -26.74
CA CYS A 183 35.55 3.88 -27.40
C CYS A 183 36.67 3.07 -28.07
N PRO A 184 37.20 3.54 -29.22
CA PRO A 184 38.26 2.87 -29.97
C PRO A 184 39.68 3.08 -29.42
N SER A 185 39.87 3.92 -28.39
CA SER A 185 41.19 4.25 -27.84
C SER A 185 41.91 3.01 -27.31
N GLN A 186 43.09 2.71 -27.86
CA GLN A 186 43.97 1.61 -27.44
C GLN A 186 44.89 1.97 -26.27
N THR A 187 44.99 3.26 -25.93
CA THR A 187 45.86 3.74 -24.86
C THR A 187 45.10 3.82 -23.54
N SER A 188 45.76 3.32 -22.49
CA SER A 188 45.39 3.43 -21.07
C SER A 188 45.21 4.90 -20.68
N SER A 189 44.07 5.48 -21.04
CA SER A 189 43.58 6.71 -20.42
C SER A 189 43.10 6.32 -19.03
N LYS A 190 43.53 7.08 -18.03
CA LYS A 190 43.26 6.89 -16.60
C LYS A 190 41.80 6.45 -16.40
N GLN A 191 41.58 5.17 -16.08
CA GLN A 191 40.23 4.65 -15.84
C GLN A 191 39.65 5.37 -14.63
N MET A 192 38.43 5.90 -14.78
CA MET A 192 37.68 6.37 -13.63
C MET A 192 37.20 5.14 -12.86
N SER A 193 37.33 5.16 -11.55
CA SER A 193 36.83 4.07 -10.71
C SER A 193 36.20 4.59 -9.44
N VAL A 194 35.13 3.94 -9.02
CA VAL A 194 34.43 4.19 -7.77
C VAL A 194 34.26 2.86 -7.05
N LYS A 195 34.27 2.88 -5.71
CA LYS A 195 34.05 1.70 -4.88
C LYS A 195 32.66 1.77 -4.27
N VAL A 196 31.85 0.74 -4.48
CA VAL A 196 30.53 0.58 -3.85
C VAL A 196 30.55 -0.72 -3.06
N GLY A 197 30.50 -0.60 -1.73
CA GLY A 197 30.74 -1.74 -0.83
C GLY A 197 32.12 -2.37 -1.07
N SER A 198 32.15 -3.67 -1.35
CA SER A 198 33.36 -4.40 -1.74
C SER A 198 33.71 -4.31 -3.23
N THR A 199 32.80 -3.82 -4.08
CA THR A 199 32.93 -3.87 -5.54
C THR A 199 33.57 -2.60 -6.10
N GLN A 200 34.63 -2.74 -6.89
CA GLN A 200 35.22 -1.65 -7.67
C GLN A 200 34.58 -1.59 -9.06
N ILE A 201 33.95 -0.45 -9.34
CA ILE A 201 33.30 -0.14 -10.63
C ILE A 201 34.22 0.79 -11.39
N SER A 202 34.51 0.50 -12.67
CA SER A 202 35.38 1.37 -13.47
C SER A 202 34.93 1.56 -14.92
N TRP A 203 35.21 2.73 -15.49
CA TRP A 203 34.87 3.03 -16.88
C TRP A 203 35.93 3.89 -17.57
N CYS A 204 35.98 3.74 -18.90
CA CYS A 204 36.97 4.41 -19.74
C CYS A 204 36.53 5.79 -20.24
N CYS A 205 35.24 5.95 -20.53
CA CYS A 205 34.68 7.14 -21.18
C CYS A 205 33.19 7.28 -20.86
N SER A 206 32.59 8.42 -21.21
CA SER A 206 31.15 8.70 -21.06
C SER A 206 30.24 7.60 -21.62
N ARG A 207 30.54 7.10 -22.82
CA ARG A 207 29.76 5.99 -23.42
C ARG A 207 29.99 4.66 -22.71
N GLY A 208 31.17 4.46 -22.14
CA GLY A 208 31.47 3.31 -21.29
C GLY A 208 30.69 3.35 -19.97
N ARG A 209 30.54 4.53 -19.36
CA ARG A 209 29.69 4.75 -18.17
C ARG A 209 28.22 4.48 -18.49
N LEU A 210 27.72 4.98 -19.64
CA LEU A 210 26.36 4.69 -20.12
C LEU A 210 26.12 3.18 -20.31
N PHE A 211 27.12 2.46 -20.82
CA PHE A 211 27.07 1.00 -20.90
C PHE A 211 26.96 0.33 -19.53
N MET A 212 27.69 0.81 -18.52
CA MET A 212 27.56 0.28 -17.16
C MET A 212 26.14 0.47 -16.62
N ILE A 213 25.53 1.65 -16.82
CA ILE A 213 24.14 1.93 -16.42
C ILE A 213 23.20 0.91 -17.08
N TRP A 214 23.31 0.73 -18.40
CA TRP A 214 22.46 -0.20 -19.14
C TRP A 214 22.56 -1.65 -18.63
N VAL A 215 23.77 -2.18 -18.41
CA VAL A 215 23.92 -3.57 -17.91
C VAL A 215 23.35 -3.73 -16.50
N VAL A 216 23.54 -2.73 -15.62
CA VAL A 216 22.93 -2.75 -14.27
C VAL A 216 21.40 -2.76 -14.34
N LEU A 217 20.81 -1.92 -15.20
CA LEU A 217 19.36 -1.88 -15.40
C LEU A 217 18.83 -3.19 -15.99
N CYS A 218 19.50 -3.77 -17.01
CA CYS A 218 19.14 -5.08 -17.56
C CYS A 218 19.12 -6.18 -16.49
N GLY A 219 20.15 -6.22 -15.64
CA GLY A 219 20.26 -7.19 -14.56
C GLY A 219 19.20 -7.03 -13.47
N PHE A 220 18.91 -5.78 -13.08
CA PHE A 220 17.82 -5.47 -12.17
C PHE A 220 16.46 -5.92 -12.74
N ASP A 221 16.16 -5.51 -13.97
CA ASP A 221 14.92 -5.78 -14.66
C ASP A 221 14.63 -7.28 -14.79
N GLN A 222 15.65 -8.08 -15.13
CA GLN A 222 15.51 -9.53 -15.26
C GLN A 222 15.12 -10.19 -13.92
N GLN A 223 15.79 -9.82 -12.84
CA GLN A 223 15.49 -10.34 -11.50
C GLN A 223 14.10 -9.90 -11.03
N TYR A 224 13.77 -8.62 -11.22
CA TYR A 224 12.46 -8.05 -10.88
C TYR A 224 11.31 -8.77 -11.62
N CYS A 225 11.40 -8.88 -12.95
CA CYS A 225 10.38 -9.54 -13.76
C CYS A 225 10.23 -11.02 -13.40
N THR A 226 11.34 -11.72 -13.17
CA THR A 226 11.32 -13.14 -12.77
C THR A 226 10.68 -13.34 -11.40
N ALA A 227 10.94 -12.44 -10.45
CA ALA A 227 10.28 -12.46 -9.14
C ALA A 227 8.76 -12.27 -9.27
N LYS A 228 8.31 -11.27 -10.03
CA LYS A 228 6.87 -11.00 -10.25
C LYS A 228 6.17 -12.16 -10.95
N GLN A 229 6.79 -12.77 -11.96
CA GLN A 229 6.24 -13.94 -12.64
C GLN A 229 6.10 -15.15 -11.70
N ARG A 230 7.06 -15.36 -10.79
CA ARG A 230 6.99 -16.41 -9.77
C ARG A 230 5.87 -16.16 -8.76
N GLU A 231 5.68 -14.92 -8.35
CA GLU A 231 4.57 -14.52 -7.46
C GLU A 231 3.21 -14.77 -8.13
N ALA A 232 3.07 -14.36 -9.39
CA ALA A 232 1.86 -14.63 -10.18
C ALA A 232 1.61 -16.14 -10.33
N ALA A 233 2.64 -16.94 -10.62
CA ALA A 233 2.53 -18.40 -10.74
C ALA A 233 2.10 -19.10 -9.44
N LYS A 234 2.51 -18.57 -8.28
CA LYS A 234 2.06 -19.07 -6.96
C LYS A 234 0.59 -18.76 -6.72
N SER A 235 0.11 -17.59 -7.14
CA SER A 235 -1.29 -17.18 -6.98
C SER A 235 -2.28 -17.97 -7.86
N GLY A 236 -1.80 -18.57 -8.96
CA GLY A 236 -2.63 -19.33 -9.92
C GLY A 236 -2.93 -20.79 -9.56
N LYS A 237 -2.33 -21.36 -8.50
CA LYS A 237 -2.57 -22.75 -8.05
C LYS A 237 -3.23 -22.78 -6.66
N GLY A 238 -4.55 -22.74 -6.61
CA GLY A 238 -5.37 -23.30 -5.52
C GLY A 238 -5.34 -22.63 -4.14
N ARG A 239 -6.50 -22.05 -3.78
CA ARG A 239 -7.04 -21.66 -2.46
C ARG A 239 -6.65 -20.31 -1.83
N SER A 240 -7.74 -19.55 -1.57
CA SER A 240 -8.08 -18.80 -0.36
C SER A 240 -7.22 -17.59 0.01
N HIS A 241 -7.87 -16.42 -0.01
CA HIS A 241 -7.44 -15.16 0.58
C HIS A 241 -6.73 -15.34 1.93
N THR A 242 -5.42 -15.07 1.93
CA THR A 242 -4.70 -14.43 3.03
C THR A 242 -3.51 -13.67 2.42
N SER A 243 -3.77 -12.55 1.74
CA SER A 243 -2.73 -11.59 1.42
C SER A 243 -2.71 -10.50 2.48
N SER A 244 -1.66 -10.50 3.30
CA SER A 244 -1.26 -9.40 4.17
C SER A 244 -0.63 -8.25 3.37
N GLY A 245 -1.33 -7.79 2.32
CA GLY A 245 -0.92 -6.69 1.47
C GLY A 245 -1.93 -5.54 1.59
N THR A 246 -1.55 -4.47 2.26
CA THR A 246 -2.36 -3.25 2.38
C THR A 246 -2.23 -2.44 1.10
N GLY A 247 -2.94 -2.85 0.05
CA GLY A 247 -3.07 -2.11 -1.20
C GLY A 247 -4.49 -1.57 -1.34
N TYR A 248 -4.75 -0.36 -0.86
CA TYR A 248 -6.00 0.35 -1.13
C TYR A 248 -5.73 1.41 -2.21
N GLY A 249 -6.02 1.06 -3.46
CA GLY A 249 -5.93 1.96 -4.61
C GLY A 249 -7.01 1.57 -5.62
N GLY A 250 -8.10 2.32 -5.64
CA GLY A 250 -9.24 2.07 -6.51
C GLY A 250 -8.96 2.44 -7.97
N THR A 251 -9.37 1.57 -8.89
CA THR A 251 -9.80 1.98 -10.23
C THR A 251 -11.27 1.64 -10.39
N ASN A 252 -12.09 2.69 -10.51
CA ASN A 252 -13.48 2.60 -10.93
C ASN A 252 -13.56 1.88 -12.28
N ARG A 253 -14.18 0.70 -12.31
CA ARG A 253 -14.83 0.17 -13.51
C ARG A 253 -16.21 -0.37 -13.16
N LEU A 254 -17.19 0.52 -13.32
CA LEU A 254 -18.59 0.19 -13.47
C LEU A 254 -18.84 -0.42 -14.86
N ALA A 255 -19.83 -1.34 -14.91
CA ALA A 255 -20.40 -2.09 -16.04
C ALA A 255 -19.62 -3.38 -16.40
N ARG A 256 -20.19 -4.59 -16.26
CA ARG A 256 -21.47 -5.07 -16.81
C ARG A 256 -22.02 -6.26 -16.01
N LEU A 257 -23.35 -6.26 -15.86
CA LEU A 257 -24.18 -7.35 -15.37
C LEU A 257 -24.17 -8.54 -16.34
N GLY A 258 -24.25 -9.76 -15.78
CA GLY A 258 -24.73 -10.94 -16.46
C GLY A 258 -23.97 -12.22 -16.12
N ASP A 259 -24.11 -12.75 -14.90
CA ASP A 259 -24.54 -14.14 -14.73
C ASP A 259 -24.99 -14.40 -13.30
N TYR A 260 -26.03 -15.22 -13.16
CA TYR A 260 -26.60 -15.62 -11.88
C TYR A 260 -25.83 -16.82 -11.35
N ASP A 261 -25.16 -16.71 -10.19
CA ASP A 261 -24.98 -17.88 -9.35
C ASP A 261 -24.87 -17.52 -7.85
N SER A 262 -25.87 -18.02 -7.12
CA SER A 262 -25.92 -18.50 -5.74
C SER A 262 -25.22 -17.72 -4.60
N GLY A 263 -26.06 -17.29 -3.65
CA GLY A 263 -25.72 -16.51 -2.46
C GLY A 263 -24.74 -17.18 -1.48
N VAL A 264 -24.07 -16.31 -0.72
CA VAL A 264 -23.07 -16.66 0.28
C VAL A 264 -23.80 -17.03 1.58
N GLY A 265 -24.16 -18.31 1.73
CA GLY A 265 -24.63 -18.87 3.00
C GLY A 265 -23.43 -19.25 3.88
N TYR A 266 -23.31 -18.62 5.05
CA TYR A 266 -22.46 -19.12 6.13
C TYR A 266 -23.34 -19.94 7.09
N GLY A 267 -23.49 -21.23 6.79
CA GLY A 267 -24.00 -22.22 7.73
C GLY A 267 -22.84 -22.70 8.60
N GLY A 268 -22.88 -22.38 9.89
CA GLY A 268 -21.95 -22.90 10.89
C GLY A 268 -22.41 -24.25 11.43
N ASP A 269 -21.47 -25.15 11.63
CA ASP A 269 -21.68 -26.35 12.45
C ASP A 269 -21.94 -25.93 13.91
N GLU A 270 -22.96 -26.55 14.49
CA GLU A 270 -23.44 -26.36 15.85
C GLU A 270 -22.37 -26.74 16.88
N ASP A 271 -22.14 -25.89 17.88
CA ASP A 271 -21.86 -26.33 19.26
C ASP A 271 -22.04 -25.19 20.29
N HIS A 272 -23.17 -25.29 21.00
CA HIS A 272 -23.48 -24.87 22.37
C HIS A 272 -22.86 -23.59 22.96
N PHE A 273 -23.74 -22.59 23.14
CA PHE A 273 -23.57 -21.41 23.97
C PHE A 273 -23.26 -21.72 25.44
N GLY A 274 -22.21 -21.08 25.97
CA GLY A 274 -21.96 -20.93 27.40
C GLY A 274 -20.93 -19.83 27.66
N PHE A 275 -21.39 -18.63 28.02
CA PHE A 275 -20.51 -17.59 28.59
C PHE A 275 -20.14 -17.97 30.03
N PRO A 276 -18.84 -17.97 30.37
CA PRO A 276 -18.46 -17.39 31.66
C PRO A 276 -17.23 -16.47 31.56
N PHE A 277 -17.37 -15.29 32.16
CA PHE A 277 -16.24 -14.44 32.54
C PHE A 277 -15.31 -15.21 33.49
N GLY A 278 -14.06 -15.44 33.09
CA GLY A 278 -13.04 -16.07 33.92
C GLY A 278 -11.64 -15.62 33.54
N ARG A 279 -11.06 -14.75 34.36
CA ARG A 279 -9.63 -14.37 34.29
C ARG A 279 -8.76 -15.62 34.49
N ARG A 280 -7.79 -15.83 33.61
CA ARG A 280 -6.45 -16.34 33.96
C ARG A 280 -5.43 -15.84 32.94
N GLY A 281 -4.49 -15.04 33.41
CA GLY A 281 -3.32 -14.63 32.66
C GLY A 281 -2.38 -15.81 32.52
N GLY A 282 -2.13 -16.21 31.27
CA GLY A 282 -1.01 -17.04 30.87
C GLY A 282 -0.26 -16.29 29.79
N SER A 283 1.04 -16.08 30.00
CA SER A 283 1.97 -15.51 29.03
C SER A 283 1.97 -16.38 27.76
N LEU A 284 1.28 -15.93 26.71
CA LEU A 284 1.44 -16.45 25.36
C LEU A 284 2.77 -15.92 24.82
N GLN A 285 3.86 -16.65 25.07
CA GLN A 285 5.07 -16.48 24.28
C GLN A 285 4.73 -16.85 22.83
N ALA A 286 4.84 -15.86 21.94
CA ALA A 286 4.64 -16.03 20.52
C ALA A 286 5.68 -17.03 19.98
N ARG A 287 5.26 -18.27 19.72
CA ARG A 287 6.01 -19.21 18.89
C ARG A 287 6.21 -18.53 17.52
N GLN A 288 7.46 -18.27 17.14
CA GLN A 288 7.76 -17.73 15.82
C GLN A 288 7.35 -18.74 14.76
N ASP A 289 6.47 -18.33 13.85
CA ASP A 289 6.03 -19.15 12.72
C ASP A 289 7.22 -19.35 11.75
N PRO A 290 7.66 -20.60 11.49
CA PRO A 290 8.76 -20.90 10.57
C PRO A 290 8.53 -20.32 9.16
N GLY A 291 7.27 -20.22 8.72
CA GLY A 291 6.90 -19.60 7.44
C GLY A 291 7.19 -18.11 7.41
N LYS A 292 6.95 -17.40 8.52
CA LYS A 292 7.21 -15.97 8.66
C LYS A 292 8.70 -15.65 8.67
N ALA A 293 9.50 -16.44 9.39
CA ALA A 293 10.96 -16.28 9.41
C ALA A 293 11.58 -16.49 8.02
N LYS A 294 11.13 -17.53 7.30
CA LYS A 294 11.56 -17.79 5.93
C LYS A 294 11.18 -16.66 4.96
N ALA A 295 9.97 -16.12 5.09
CA ALA A 295 9.52 -14.99 4.28
C ALA A 295 10.36 -13.72 4.55
N GLN A 296 10.65 -13.43 5.82
CA GLN A 296 11.47 -12.29 6.21
C GLN A 296 12.91 -12.40 5.71
N SER A 297 13.52 -13.59 5.81
CA SER A 297 14.86 -13.82 5.25
C SER A 297 14.89 -13.64 3.73
N ALA A 298 13.88 -14.17 3.02
CA ALA A 298 13.76 -13.95 1.57
C ALA A 298 13.59 -12.46 1.19
N GLN A 299 12.85 -11.70 2.01
CA GLN A 299 12.70 -10.27 1.83
C GLN A 299 14.03 -9.53 2.05
N GLN A 300 14.78 -9.85 3.11
CA GLN A 300 16.08 -9.25 3.39
C GLN A 300 17.08 -9.47 2.24
N VAL A 301 17.16 -10.69 1.71
CA VAL A 301 18.00 -11.00 0.54
C VAL A 301 17.62 -10.15 -0.66
N THR A 302 16.32 -10.01 -0.90
CA THR A 302 15.80 -9.22 -2.02
C THR A 302 16.09 -7.73 -1.83
N ASP A 303 15.95 -7.23 -0.60
CA ASP A 303 16.24 -5.84 -0.23
C ASP A 303 17.74 -5.52 -0.38
N GLU A 304 18.63 -6.43 0.00
CA GLU A 304 20.08 -6.26 -0.17
C GLU A 304 20.47 -6.17 -1.65
N PHE A 305 19.87 -7.01 -2.50
CA PHE A 305 20.07 -6.94 -3.94
C PHE A 305 19.60 -5.58 -4.49
N HIS A 306 18.38 -5.16 -4.18
CA HIS A 306 17.83 -3.89 -4.66
C HIS A 306 18.60 -2.67 -4.14
N LYS A 307 18.98 -2.68 -2.87
CA LYS A 307 19.85 -1.66 -2.25
C LYS A 307 21.17 -1.53 -3.02
N THR A 308 21.80 -2.66 -3.34
CA THR A 308 23.06 -2.68 -4.10
C THR A 308 22.89 -2.13 -5.51
N MET A 309 21.80 -2.48 -6.20
CA MET A 309 21.52 -1.96 -7.55
C MET A 309 21.28 -0.45 -7.53
N LEU A 310 20.52 0.07 -6.55
CA LEU A 310 20.31 1.51 -6.37
C LEU A 310 21.63 2.24 -6.06
N ALA A 311 22.50 1.66 -5.23
CA ALA A 311 23.81 2.23 -4.93
C ALA A 311 24.75 2.26 -6.15
N TYR A 312 24.73 1.22 -6.99
CA TYR A 312 25.45 1.25 -8.28
C TYR A 312 24.94 2.36 -9.20
N LEU A 313 23.63 2.56 -9.26
CA LEU A 313 23.02 3.62 -10.05
C LEU A 313 23.32 5.02 -9.49
N GLU A 314 23.37 5.20 -8.17
CA GLU A 314 23.77 6.46 -7.53
C GLU A 314 25.15 6.93 -8.01
N GLU A 315 26.11 6.00 -8.12
CA GLU A 315 27.46 6.32 -8.61
C GLU A 315 27.53 6.49 -10.13
N LEU A 316 26.76 5.72 -10.88
CA LEU A 316 26.83 5.72 -12.33
C LEU A 316 26.01 6.82 -13.00
N LEU A 317 24.89 7.25 -12.42
CA LEU A 317 24.01 8.28 -12.98
C LEU A 317 24.64 9.68 -12.93
N PRO A 318 24.24 10.61 -13.81
CA PRO A 318 24.73 11.98 -13.78
C PRO A 318 24.31 12.68 -12.49
N SER A 319 25.27 13.30 -11.80
CA SER A 319 25.02 14.06 -10.56
C SER A 319 25.61 15.46 -10.64
N LEU A 320 24.84 16.46 -10.24
CA LEU A 320 25.32 17.85 -10.16
C LEU A 320 26.42 18.07 -9.11
N ASP A 321 26.64 17.09 -8.23
CA ASP A 321 27.75 17.12 -7.25
C ASP A 321 29.11 16.77 -7.92
N ARG A 322 29.09 16.33 -9.17
CA ARG A 322 30.28 15.92 -9.94
C ARG A 322 30.49 16.83 -11.15
N GLU A 323 31.74 17.15 -11.45
CA GLU A 323 32.10 18.10 -12.52
C GLU A 323 32.46 17.44 -13.86
N SER A 324 32.18 16.14 -14.05
CA SER A 324 32.53 15.48 -15.31
C SER A 324 31.59 15.91 -16.44
N ARG A 325 32.06 15.85 -17.70
CA ARG A 325 31.21 16.13 -18.87
C ARG A 325 29.93 15.29 -18.89
N PHE A 326 30.01 14.03 -18.43
CA PHE A 326 28.82 13.16 -18.36
C PHE A 326 27.83 13.63 -17.29
N ASP A 327 28.31 14.28 -16.22
CA ASP A 327 27.47 14.75 -15.12
C ASP A 327 26.83 16.12 -15.42
N LEU A 328 27.49 16.98 -16.20
CA LEU A 328 26.97 18.30 -16.59
C LEU A 328 26.07 18.25 -17.83
N ASP A 329 26.39 17.39 -18.79
CA ASP A 329 25.70 17.24 -20.08
C ASP A 329 25.60 15.74 -20.47
N PRO A 330 24.81 14.95 -19.72
CA PRO A 330 24.63 13.53 -20.02
C PRO A 330 23.88 13.33 -21.34
N PRO A 331 24.15 12.23 -22.07
CA PRO A 331 23.34 11.83 -23.22
C PRO A 331 21.86 11.68 -22.84
N GLU A 332 20.94 12.14 -23.71
CA GLU A 332 19.49 12.00 -23.49
C GLU A 332 19.06 10.54 -23.30
N ALA A 333 19.79 9.59 -23.89
CA ALA A 333 19.60 8.16 -23.70
C ALA A 333 19.61 7.70 -22.23
N VAL A 334 20.20 8.47 -21.28
CA VAL A 334 20.10 8.17 -19.84
C VAL A 334 18.65 8.17 -19.37
N THR A 335 17.85 9.14 -19.84
CA THR A 335 16.45 9.26 -19.43
C THR A 335 15.62 8.12 -20.03
N ASP A 336 15.83 7.79 -21.30
CA ASP A 336 15.17 6.66 -21.96
C ASP A 336 15.48 5.33 -21.25
N LEU A 337 16.75 5.09 -20.90
CA LEU A 337 17.16 3.89 -20.15
C LEU A 337 16.41 3.76 -18.82
N LEU A 338 16.21 4.87 -18.10
CA LEU A 338 15.47 4.87 -16.83
C LEU A 338 13.96 4.65 -17.04
N LEU A 339 13.38 5.23 -18.09
CA LEU A 339 11.95 5.12 -18.40
C LEU A 339 11.58 3.70 -18.90
N ASP A 340 12.47 3.07 -19.67
CA ASP A 340 12.27 1.72 -20.22
C ASP A 340 12.60 0.61 -19.22
N SER A 341 13.26 0.93 -18.09
CA SER A 341 13.57 0.01 -17.00
C SER A 341 12.44 -0.09 -15.96
N LYS A 342 12.36 -1.26 -15.31
CA LYS A 342 11.48 -1.50 -14.14
C LYS A 342 11.96 -0.80 -12.87
N ILE A 343 13.15 -0.21 -12.82
CA ILE A 343 13.69 0.43 -11.60
C ILE A 343 12.76 1.52 -11.06
N LEU A 344 12.16 2.34 -11.94
CA LEU A 344 11.24 3.40 -11.53
C LEU A 344 9.88 2.84 -11.09
N ASN A 345 9.49 1.66 -11.56
CA ASN A 345 8.28 0.98 -11.11
C ASN A 345 8.49 0.45 -9.70
N TYR A 346 9.64 -0.19 -9.45
CA TYR A 346 10.01 -0.65 -8.12
C TYR A 346 10.10 0.50 -7.10
N CYS A 347 10.71 1.63 -7.47
CA CYS A 347 10.72 2.83 -6.62
C CYS A 347 9.30 3.32 -6.31
N ALA A 348 8.39 3.28 -7.28
CA ALA A 348 7.00 3.63 -7.07
C ALA A 348 6.27 2.62 -6.16
N GLU A 349 6.58 1.33 -6.24
CA GLU A 349 6.04 0.31 -5.33
C GLU A 349 6.48 0.56 -3.88
N LEU A 350 7.76 0.87 -3.64
CA LEU A 350 8.26 1.21 -2.30
C LEU A 350 7.57 2.46 -1.73
N LEU A 351 7.45 3.53 -2.52
CA LEU A 351 6.77 4.75 -2.09
C LEU A 351 5.26 4.55 -1.89
N ARG A 352 4.64 3.62 -2.63
CA ARG A 352 3.20 3.32 -2.52
C ARG A 352 2.84 2.51 -1.27
N ASN A 353 3.77 1.72 -0.72
CA ASN A 353 3.53 1.01 0.53
C ASN A 353 3.17 1.96 1.69
N ASP A 354 3.60 3.24 1.59
CA ASP A 354 3.13 4.37 2.40
C ASP A 354 3.05 4.06 3.91
N SER A 355 4.03 3.30 4.41
CA SER A 355 4.12 2.85 5.80
C SER A 355 5.49 3.20 6.35
N LEU A 356 5.54 4.21 7.22
CA LEU A 356 6.77 4.62 7.87
C LEU A 356 7.38 3.51 8.75
N ASP A 357 6.55 2.65 9.34
CA ASP A 357 7.02 1.53 10.15
C ASP A 357 7.71 0.45 9.29
N ASP A 358 7.19 0.14 8.10
CA ASP A 358 7.88 -0.75 7.13
C ASP A 358 9.17 -0.11 6.64
N ALA A 359 9.09 1.18 6.27
CA ALA A 359 10.22 1.91 5.74
C ALA A 359 11.38 2.02 6.76
N SER A 360 11.05 2.25 8.03
CA SER A 360 12.03 2.28 9.12
C SER A 360 12.67 0.93 9.38
N LYS A 361 11.94 -0.19 9.21
CA LYS A 361 12.53 -1.55 9.35
C LYS A 361 13.46 -1.89 8.19
N ARG A 362 13.24 -1.27 7.02
CA ARG A 362 14.02 -1.45 5.80
C ARG A 362 14.88 -0.22 5.52
N LYS A 363 15.43 0.40 6.58
CA LYS A 363 16.05 1.74 6.52
C LYS A 363 17.14 1.86 5.47
N ASP A 364 17.98 0.83 5.30
CA ASP A 364 19.11 0.89 4.37
C ASP A 364 18.64 0.88 2.90
N LEU A 365 17.58 0.13 2.61
CA LEU A 365 16.93 0.14 1.29
C LEU A 365 16.26 1.49 1.03
N TYR A 366 15.51 2.03 2.00
CA TYR A 366 14.87 3.33 1.83
C TYR A 366 15.88 4.47 1.75
N GLN A 367 17.03 4.38 2.41
CA GLN A 367 18.11 5.35 2.23
C GLN A 367 18.67 5.29 0.81
N ALA A 368 18.94 4.10 0.28
CA ALA A 368 19.39 3.94 -1.10
C ALA A 368 18.33 4.46 -2.10
N LEU A 369 17.04 4.23 -1.82
CA LEU A 369 15.93 4.81 -2.59
C LEU A 369 15.98 6.34 -2.55
N LEU A 370 16.05 6.96 -1.36
CA LEU A 370 16.06 8.43 -1.23
C LEU A 370 17.29 9.05 -1.91
N ASN A 371 18.46 8.43 -1.80
CA ASN A 371 19.66 8.84 -2.54
C ASN A 371 19.43 8.78 -4.05
N PHE A 372 18.90 7.67 -4.55
CA PHE A 372 18.57 7.52 -5.97
C PHE A 372 17.58 8.58 -6.45
N LEU A 373 16.48 8.80 -5.70
CA LEU A 373 15.48 9.84 -5.99
C LEU A 373 16.09 11.25 -5.99
N ARG A 374 17.02 11.53 -5.08
CA ARG A 374 17.80 12.78 -5.06
C ARG A 374 18.56 12.94 -6.37
N ILE A 375 19.36 11.95 -6.78
CA ILE A 375 20.15 12.02 -8.02
C ILE A 375 19.27 12.29 -9.24
N ILE A 376 18.21 11.50 -9.44
CA ILE A 376 17.36 11.65 -10.63
C ILE A 376 16.49 12.91 -10.58
N GLY A 377 16.15 13.39 -9.38
CA GLY A 377 15.26 14.54 -9.17
C GLY A 377 15.95 15.89 -9.13
N THR A 378 17.26 15.96 -8.85
CA THR A 378 18.03 17.20 -8.87
C THR A 378 18.54 17.54 -10.28
N HIS A 379 18.81 16.52 -11.10
CA HIS A 379 19.43 16.72 -12.40
C HIS A 379 18.42 17.20 -13.46
N HIS A 380 18.73 18.32 -14.11
CA HIS A 380 17.82 19.05 -15.01
C HIS A 380 17.32 18.23 -16.23
N ILE A 381 18.11 17.25 -16.70
CA ILE A 381 17.74 16.38 -17.83
C ILE A 381 16.79 15.25 -17.41
N THR A 382 17.01 14.62 -16.25
CA THR A 382 16.24 13.42 -15.84
C THR A 382 14.97 13.79 -15.09
N ALA A 383 15.04 14.81 -14.24
CA ALA A 383 14.03 15.09 -13.21
C ALA A 383 12.60 15.18 -13.74
N ASN A 384 12.39 15.92 -14.84
CA ASN A 384 11.03 16.18 -15.35
C ASN A 384 10.30 14.89 -15.75
N LEU A 385 10.96 13.98 -16.48
CA LEU A 385 10.31 12.77 -17.00
C LEU A 385 10.30 11.63 -15.97
N THR A 386 11.34 11.51 -15.13
CA THR A 386 11.46 10.38 -14.20
C THR A 386 10.78 10.63 -12.86
N MET A 387 10.81 11.86 -12.33
CA MET A 387 10.27 12.16 -10.99
C MET A 387 8.85 12.72 -11.01
N PHE A 388 8.58 13.69 -11.90
CA PHE A 388 7.38 14.54 -11.82
C PHE A 388 6.24 14.16 -12.75
N LYS A 389 6.47 13.25 -13.71
CA LYS A 389 5.42 12.76 -14.61
C LYS A 389 4.91 11.38 -14.19
N GLU A 390 3.63 11.16 -14.42
CA GLU A 390 3.06 9.81 -14.48
C GLU A 390 3.73 9.03 -15.61
N ARG A 391 3.97 7.74 -15.37
CA ARG A 391 4.66 6.87 -16.31
C ARG A 391 3.80 5.68 -16.69
N PRO A 392 3.82 5.24 -17.97
CA PRO A 392 3.14 4.01 -18.36
C PRO A 392 3.82 2.81 -17.70
N VAL A 393 3.02 1.87 -17.23
CA VAL A 393 3.52 0.59 -16.70
C VAL A 393 3.51 -0.43 -17.83
N HIS A 394 4.69 -0.86 -18.26
CA HIS A 394 4.82 -1.96 -19.20
C HIS A 394 4.57 -3.31 -18.50
N PRO A 395 4.01 -4.32 -19.20
CA PRO A 395 3.85 -5.67 -18.66
C PRO A 395 5.17 -6.25 -18.12
N ASP A 396 5.10 -7.17 -17.17
CA ASP A 396 6.28 -7.84 -16.59
C ASP A 396 7.03 -8.74 -17.58
N SER A 397 6.46 -8.99 -18.77
CA SER A 397 7.12 -9.66 -19.88
C SER A 397 8.02 -8.74 -20.72
N VAL A 398 7.85 -7.42 -20.59
CA VAL A 398 8.62 -6.41 -21.32
C VAL A 398 9.59 -5.74 -20.35
N ASN A 399 10.87 -5.76 -20.65
CA ASN A 399 11.91 -5.16 -19.84
C ASN A 399 13.00 -4.55 -20.72
N ILE A 400 13.92 -3.78 -20.14
CA ILE A 400 14.91 -3.04 -20.93
C ILE A 400 15.81 -3.97 -21.77
N LEU A 401 16.10 -5.18 -21.29
CA LEU A 401 16.89 -6.16 -22.03
C LEU A 401 16.12 -6.67 -23.25
N THR A 402 14.83 -7.00 -23.10
CA THR A 402 14.01 -7.43 -24.23
C THR A 402 13.80 -6.28 -25.21
N LEU A 403 13.57 -5.05 -24.74
CA LEU A 403 13.49 -3.86 -25.59
C LEU A 403 14.79 -3.59 -26.36
N SER A 404 15.94 -3.91 -25.77
CA SER A 404 17.24 -3.73 -26.42
C SER A 404 17.43 -4.66 -27.63
N PHE A 405 16.85 -5.87 -27.61
CA PHE A 405 17.06 -6.88 -28.67
C PHE A 405 15.79 -7.19 -29.50
N ALA A 406 14.61 -6.74 -29.07
CA ALA A 406 13.36 -6.95 -29.79
C ALA A 406 13.17 -5.93 -30.94
N ARG A 407 12.55 -6.37 -32.03
CA ARG A 407 12.18 -5.53 -33.19
C ARG A 407 10.75 -4.99 -33.14
N ASN A 408 9.97 -5.34 -32.13
CA ASN A 408 8.55 -5.01 -32.06
C ASN A 408 8.29 -3.87 -31.07
N ASP A 409 7.68 -2.79 -31.57
CA ASP A 409 7.11 -1.74 -30.74
C ASP A 409 5.96 -2.32 -29.92
N HIS A 410 6.15 -2.44 -28.61
CA HIS A 410 5.05 -2.65 -27.69
C HIS A 410 4.34 -1.30 -27.53
N GLY A 411 3.10 -1.22 -28.01
CA GLY A 411 2.28 0.01 -27.89
C GLY A 411 2.17 0.49 -26.44
N PRO A 412 1.88 1.79 -26.21
CA PRO A 412 1.88 2.38 -24.88
C PRO A 412 0.94 1.62 -23.94
N GLY A 413 1.46 1.26 -22.76
CA GLY A 413 0.68 0.60 -21.71
C GLY A 413 -0.54 1.45 -21.34
N LYS A 414 -1.70 0.80 -21.14
CA LYS A 414 -2.96 1.50 -20.79
C LYS A 414 -2.99 2.01 -19.34
N GLU A 415 -2.10 1.50 -18.49
CA GLU A 415 -2.04 1.82 -17.06
C GLU A 415 -0.88 2.77 -16.78
N THR A 416 -1.15 3.84 -16.02
CA THR A 416 -0.13 4.77 -15.54
C THR A 416 0.06 4.61 -14.03
N THR A 417 1.28 4.80 -13.54
CA THR A 417 1.57 4.93 -12.11
C THR A 417 1.57 6.40 -11.70
N ILE A 418 1.22 6.67 -10.44
CA ILE A 418 1.48 7.96 -9.80
C ILE A 418 2.96 8.37 -9.99
N SER A 419 3.20 9.67 -10.05
CA SER A 419 4.57 10.17 -10.13
C SER A 419 5.36 9.80 -8.86
N LEU A 420 6.69 9.71 -8.96
CA LEU A 420 7.52 9.44 -7.77
C LEU A 420 7.46 10.62 -6.80
N ALA A 421 7.33 11.84 -7.33
CA ALA A 421 7.14 13.04 -6.53
C ALA A 421 5.86 12.98 -5.68
N ASP A 422 4.74 12.49 -6.24
CA ASP A 422 3.49 12.32 -5.48
C ASP A 422 3.61 11.23 -4.41
N GLY A 423 4.24 10.10 -4.74
CA GLY A 423 4.53 9.03 -3.77
C GLY A 423 5.39 9.54 -2.60
N LEU A 424 6.46 10.28 -2.90
CA LEU A 424 7.32 10.91 -1.89
C LEU A 424 6.56 11.96 -1.07
N ARG A 425 5.66 12.71 -1.69
CA ARG A 425 4.84 13.72 -1.00
C ARG A 425 3.91 13.10 0.03
N ASN A 426 3.27 11.98 -0.28
CA ASN A 426 2.42 11.26 0.68
C ASN A 426 3.24 10.80 1.88
N LEU A 427 4.40 10.19 1.63
CA LEU A 427 5.30 9.76 2.69
C LEU A 427 5.78 10.95 3.54
N ASN A 428 6.07 12.11 2.91
CA ASN A 428 6.46 13.33 3.60
C ASN A 428 5.34 13.91 4.49
N ILE A 429 4.06 13.81 4.07
CA ILE A 429 2.92 14.21 4.92
C ILE A 429 2.94 13.38 6.21
N GLN A 430 3.16 12.07 6.11
CA GLN A 430 3.29 11.21 7.28
C GLN A 430 4.51 11.57 8.13
N SER A 431 5.68 11.77 7.50
CA SER A 431 6.93 12.12 8.18
C SER A 431 6.79 13.40 9.01
N ASN A 432 6.15 14.43 8.48
CA ASN A 432 5.93 15.69 9.20
C ASN A 432 5.00 15.54 10.41
N ILE A 433 3.94 14.75 10.29
CA ILE A 433 3.04 14.46 11.41
C ILE A 433 3.78 13.65 12.49
N MET A 434 4.58 12.66 12.09
CA MET A 434 5.41 11.86 12.99
C MET A 434 6.41 12.75 13.75
N LEU A 435 7.16 13.60 13.05
CA LEU A 435 8.14 14.52 13.65
C LEU A 435 7.48 15.51 14.63
N LYS A 436 6.35 16.12 14.24
CA LYS A 436 5.58 17.04 15.10
C LYS A 436 5.16 16.37 16.40
N ASN A 437 4.64 15.15 16.34
CA ASN A 437 4.14 14.45 17.53
C ASN A 437 5.26 13.81 18.36
N ALA A 438 6.36 13.40 17.74
CA ALA A 438 7.55 12.91 18.44
C ALA A 438 8.19 13.99 19.30
N ALA A 439 8.23 15.24 18.84
CA ALA A 439 8.72 16.38 19.64
C ALA A 439 7.89 16.61 20.92
N ARG A 440 6.59 16.26 20.90
CA ARG A 440 5.71 16.34 22.08
C ARG A 440 5.82 15.11 22.99
N ASN A 441 6.44 14.02 22.53
CA ASN A 441 6.46 12.72 23.19
C ASN A 441 7.85 12.07 23.12
N GLU A 442 8.92 12.83 23.37
CA GLU A 442 10.31 12.41 23.08
C GLU A 442 10.70 11.06 23.69
N GLN A 443 10.21 10.76 24.89
CA GLN A 443 10.53 9.52 25.61
C GLN A 443 10.12 8.26 24.82
N GLU A 444 9.04 8.33 24.03
CA GLU A 444 8.53 7.22 23.22
C GLU A 444 9.43 6.88 22.03
N PHE A 445 10.32 7.80 21.64
CA PHE A 445 11.17 7.67 20.46
C PHE A 445 12.64 7.49 20.79
N LYS A 446 13.01 7.34 22.07
CA LYS A 446 14.41 7.14 22.49
C LYS A 446 15.00 5.78 22.12
N THR A 447 14.17 4.81 21.76
CA THR A 447 14.65 3.50 21.31
C THR A 447 15.40 3.63 19.98
N ASN A 448 16.31 2.69 19.68
CA ASN A 448 17.03 2.67 18.40
C ASN A 448 16.06 2.69 17.21
N GLU A 449 14.98 1.90 17.27
CA GLU A 449 13.91 1.89 16.27
C GLU A 449 13.17 3.24 16.17
N GLY A 450 13.00 3.95 17.29
CA GLY A 450 12.44 5.30 17.32
C GLY A 450 13.37 6.30 16.64
N GLN A 451 14.68 6.23 16.91
CA GLN A 451 15.67 7.11 16.30
C GLN A 451 15.84 6.85 14.80
N ASP A 452 15.85 5.60 14.37
CA ASP A 452 15.89 5.22 12.94
C ASP A 452 14.66 5.77 12.19
N LEU A 453 13.47 5.66 12.79
CA LEU A 453 12.24 6.21 12.24
C LEU A 453 12.31 7.74 12.10
N LEU A 454 12.75 8.45 13.15
CA LEU A 454 12.86 9.91 13.13
C LEU A 454 13.93 10.39 12.14
N TRP A 455 15.05 9.67 12.05
CA TRP A 455 16.08 9.92 11.06
C TRP A 455 15.52 9.79 9.64
N LEU A 456 14.81 8.70 9.35
CA LEU A 456 14.19 8.48 8.04
C LEU A 456 13.17 9.56 7.70
N CYS A 457 12.32 9.95 8.67
CA CYS A 457 11.36 11.03 8.49
C CYS A 457 12.02 12.37 8.14
N ARG A 458 13.17 12.69 8.73
CA ARG A 458 13.95 13.90 8.38
C ARG A 458 14.48 13.81 6.95
N GLN A 459 15.06 12.67 6.56
CA GLN A 459 15.57 12.48 5.19
C GLN A 459 14.47 12.63 4.13
N ILE A 460 13.28 12.08 4.39
CA ILE A 460 12.11 12.21 3.51
C ILE A 460 11.68 13.68 3.40
N SER A 461 11.57 14.37 4.54
CA SER A 461 11.16 15.78 4.58
C SER A 461 12.14 16.68 3.84
N ASP A 462 13.44 16.54 4.12
CA ASP A 462 14.50 17.32 3.51
C ASP A 462 14.51 17.16 1.98
N LEU A 463 14.44 15.91 1.50
CA LEU A 463 14.40 15.64 0.06
C LEU A 463 13.13 16.22 -0.59
N SER A 464 11.97 16.00 0.02
CA SER A 464 10.69 16.47 -0.52
C SER A 464 10.65 18.00 -0.59
N GLU A 465 11.07 18.71 0.46
CA GLU A 465 11.16 20.17 0.45
C GLU A 465 12.15 20.69 -0.58
N TRP A 466 13.33 20.05 -0.68
CA TRP A 466 14.35 20.46 -1.63
C TRP A 466 13.84 20.33 -3.06
N LEU A 467 13.19 19.21 -3.41
CA LEU A 467 12.63 18.99 -4.74
C LEU A 467 11.52 19.99 -5.06
N LEU A 468 10.65 20.31 -4.10
CA LEU A 468 9.59 21.32 -4.28
C LEU A 468 10.17 22.72 -4.54
N LYS A 469 11.23 23.12 -3.83
CA LYS A 469 11.86 24.44 -3.96
C LYS A 469 12.67 24.60 -5.25
N ASN A 470 13.36 23.55 -5.70
CA ASN A 470 14.41 23.67 -6.73
C ASN A 470 14.03 23.13 -8.12
N THR A 471 12.85 22.52 -8.29
CA THR A 471 12.44 21.97 -9.58
C THR A 471 11.25 22.72 -10.16
N LYS A 472 11.34 23.11 -11.44
CA LYS A 472 10.23 23.77 -12.17
C LYS A 472 8.95 22.90 -12.21
N GLY A 473 9.11 21.57 -12.16
CA GLY A 473 8.00 20.62 -12.05
C GLY A 473 7.30 20.63 -10.68
N GLY A 474 8.01 20.97 -9.60
CA GLY A 474 7.48 21.08 -8.25
C GLY A 474 6.63 22.33 -7.99
N CYS A 475 6.77 23.36 -8.83
CA CYS A 475 6.14 24.66 -8.60
C CYS A 475 5.04 25.08 -9.62
N GLY A 476 4.71 24.31 -10.67
CA GLY A 476 3.67 24.83 -11.57
C GLY A 476 3.13 24.10 -12.81
N SER A 477 3.43 22.82 -13.11
CA SER A 477 2.92 22.26 -14.39
C SER A 477 2.54 20.78 -14.42
N GLY A 478 2.50 20.13 -13.27
CA GLY A 478 2.05 18.74 -13.13
C GLY A 478 1.50 18.43 -11.76
N ALA A 479 1.43 19.44 -10.89
CA ALA A 479 0.47 19.40 -9.83
C ALA A 479 -0.89 19.17 -10.51
N LYS A 480 -1.36 17.92 -10.47
CA LYS A 480 -2.53 17.72 -9.65
C LYS A 480 -2.22 18.47 -8.35
N SER A 481 -2.51 19.78 -8.35
CA SER A 481 -3.29 20.34 -7.28
C SER A 481 -4.21 19.20 -6.99
N SER A 482 -4.15 18.66 -5.77
CA SER A 482 -5.38 18.11 -5.27
C SER A 482 -6.40 19.19 -5.64
N SER A 483 -7.18 18.92 -6.69
CA SER A 483 -8.26 19.79 -7.12
C SER A 483 -9.41 19.59 -6.16
N ASN A 484 -9.11 19.00 -5.00
CA ASN A 484 -9.73 19.35 -3.77
C ASN A 484 -8.98 20.58 -3.24
N GLY A 485 -9.57 21.77 -3.42
CA GLY A 485 -9.12 22.99 -2.77
C GLY A 485 -9.14 22.85 -1.23
N PRO A 486 -9.48 23.89 -0.46
CA PRO A 486 -9.64 23.80 1.00
C PRO A 486 -10.68 22.77 1.53
N ASN A 487 -11.21 21.90 0.66
CA ASN A 487 -12.47 21.16 0.72
C ASN A 487 -12.32 19.62 0.65
N ASP A 488 -11.23 19.04 1.14
CA ASP A 488 -11.14 17.57 1.36
C ASP A 488 -10.32 17.26 2.61
N ARG A 489 -10.88 17.69 3.75
CA ARG A 489 -10.24 17.53 5.05
C ARG A 489 -10.63 16.18 5.66
N GLY A 490 -10.10 15.10 5.08
CA GLY A 490 -10.37 13.73 5.56
C GLY A 490 -10.05 13.56 7.05
N ILE A 491 -8.84 13.91 7.49
CA ILE A 491 -8.43 13.86 8.91
C ILE A 491 -8.03 15.25 9.41
N ILE A 492 -8.59 15.69 10.54
CA ILE A 492 -8.34 17.01 11.16
C ILE A 492 -8.02 16.86 12.65
N GLU A 493 -6.99 17.58 13.10
CA GLU A 493 -6.70 17.82 14.53
C GLU A 493 -7.64 18.92 15.06
N VAL A 494 -8.29 18.68 16.19
CA VAL A 494 -9.19 19.66 16.84
C VAL A 494 -8.87 19.80 18.33
N ARG A 495 -9.32 20.89 18.95
CA ARG A 495 -9.12 21.15 20.38
C ARG A 495 -9.76 20.06 21.22
N ASP A 496 -9.12 19.71 22.34
CA ASP A 496 -9.60 18.65 23.22
C ASP A 496 -11.04 18.92 23.69
N SER A 497 -11.39 20.18 24.01
CA SER A 497 -12.74 20.57 24.45
C SER A 497 -13.84 20.24 23.44
N ASP A 498 -13.54 20.32 22.14
CA ASP A 498 -14.53 20.16 21.09
C ASP A 498 -14.92 18.67 20.90
N ILE A 499 -14.02 17.74 21.23
CA ILE A 499 -14.29 16.30 21.23
C ILE A 499 -14.84 15.86 22.59
N PHE A 500 -14.16 16.19 23.68
CA PHE A 500 -14.50 15.66 25.01
C PHE A 500 -15.91 16.04 25.47
N ALA A 501 -16.42 17.19 25.04
CA ALA A 501 -17.76 17.66 25.42
C ALA A 501 -18.89 16.69 25.01
N THR A 502 -18.71 15.91 23.95
CA THR A 502 -19.78 15.04 23.41
C THR A 502 -19.38 13.59 23.26
N HIS A 503 -18.10 13.24 23.44
CA HIS A 503 -17.58 11.90 23.19
C HIS A 503 -18.07 10.89 24.25
N ARG A 504 -18.62 9.75 23.80
CA ARG A 504 -19.15 8.70 24.67
C ARG A 504 -18.16 8.24 25.74
N PHE A 505 -16.90 8.11 25.37
CA PHE A 505 -15.85 7.58 26.24
C PHE A 505 -15.06 8.66 26.99
N ALA A 506 -15.49 9.92 27.01
CA ALA A 506 -14.74 11.01 27.65
C ALA A 506 -14.41 10.72 29.13
N GLY A 507 -15.36 10.17 29.90
CA GLY A 507 -15.14 9.78 31.30
C GLY A 507 -14.06 8.71 31.47
N GLU A 508 -14.10 7.66 30.64
CA GLU A 508 -13.08 6.60 30.65
C GLU A 508 -11.70 7.14 30.22
N ALA A 509 -11.67 7.99 29.19
CA ALA A 509 -10.45 8.59 28.69
C ALA A 509 -9.77 9.47 29.73
N MET A 510 -10.52 10.24 30.54
CA MET A 510 -9.98 11.01 31.67
C MET A 510 -9.39 10.13 32.77
N GLY A 511 -9.83 8.87 32.88
CA GLY A 511 -9.28 7.89 33.82
C GLY A 511 -7.91 7.34 33.44
N VAL A 512 -7.52 7.43 32.17
CA VAL A 512 -6.20 6.98 31.68
C VAL A 512 -5.15 8.02 32.02
N ARG A 513 -4.39 7.78 33.11
CA ARG A 513 -3.32 8.69 33.58
C ARG A 513 -1.93 8.35 33.07
N HIS A 514 -1.71 7.10 32.68
CA HIS A 514 -0.43 6.60 32.21
C HIS A 514 -0.61 5.88 30.88
N SER A 515 0.32 6.11 29.96
CA SER A 515 0.40 5.37 28.69
C SER A 515 1.52 4.35 28.78
N ALA A 516 1.25 3.12 28.35
CA ALA A 516 2.30 2.12 28.23
C ALA A 516 3.31 2.55 27.14
N PRO A 517 4.61 2.22 27.29
CA PRO A 517 5.62 2.52 26.28
C PRO A 517 5.24 1.99 24.90
N GLY A 518 5.42 2.79 23.86
CA GLY A 518 5.13 2.43 22.47
C GLY A 518 3.67 2.65 22.06
N ARG A 519 2.74 2.82 23.01
CA ARG A 519 1.33 3.08 22.70
C ARG A 519 1.15 4.42 21.98
N ILE A 520 1.84 5.47 22.41
CA ILE A 520 1.72 6.80 21.79
C ILE A 520 2.34 6.76 20.40
N LYS A 521 3.53 6.17 20.24
CA LYS A 521 4.12 5.94 18.91
C LYS A 521 3.13 5.24 17.98
N ARG A 522 2.45 4.18 18.46
CA ARG A 522 1.44 3.49 17.66
C ARG A 522 0.24 4.37 17.29
N LEU A 523 -0.28 5.17 18.22
CA LEU A 523 -1.39 6.10 17.93
C LEU A 523 -0.99 7.11 16.84
N ILE A 524 0.24 7.62 16.90
CA ILE A 524 0.77 8.51 15.85
C ILE A 524 0.82 7.78 14.51
N THR A 525 1.33 6.53 14.48
CA THR A 525 1.35 5.70 13.27
C THR A 525 -0.06 5.46 12.69
N GLU A 526 -1.08 5.23 13.51
CA GLU A 526 -2.46 5.10 13.04
C GLU A 526 -2.96 6.40 12.39
N ILE A 527 -2.70 7.55 13.02
CA ILE A 527 -3.09 8.86 12.49
C ILE A 527 -2.38 9.17 11.16
N THR A 528 -1.08 8.86 11.05
CA THR A 528 -0.35 9.06 9.79
C THR A 528 -0.89 8.17 8.68
N THR A 529 -1.17 6.89 8.98
CA THR A 529 -1.76 5.92 8.05
C THR A 529 -3.14 6.39 7.58
N LEU A 530 -3.97 6.89 8.48
CA LEU A 530 -5.28 7.40 8.12
C LEU A 530 -5.19 8.68 7.27
N LYS A 531 -4.18 9.54 7.47
CA LYS A 531 -4.07 10.81 6.74
C LYS A 531 -3.92 10.62 5.23
N THR A 532 -3.25 9.55 4.81
CA THR A 532 -2.98 9.24 3.40
C THR A 532 -3.81 8.08 2.85
N GLY A 533 -4.29 7.19 3.72
CA GLY A 533 -5.01 5.98 3.33
C GLY A 533 -6.54 6.05 3.39
N LEU A 534 -7.13 7.14 3.89
CA LEU A 534 -8.58 7.21 4.09
C LEU A 534 -9.36 7.28 2.75
N PRO A 535 -10.35 6.40 2.53
CA PRO A 535 -11.21 6.49 1.34
C PRO A 535 -12.07 7.76 1.33
N PRO A 536 -12.48 8.25 0.15
CA PRO A 536 -13.44 9.33 0.04
C PRO A 536 -14.74 9.03 0.77
N GLY A 537 -15.33 10.05 1.41
CA GLY A 537 -16.58 9.94 2.15
C GLY A 537 -16.43 9.49 3.60
N ILE A 538 -15.20 9.31 4.10
CA ILE A 538 -14.94 9.18 5.54
C ILE A 538 -14.21 10.43 6.02
N PHE A 539 -14.63 10.98 7.16
CA PHE A 539 -14.04 12.14 7.80
C PHE A 539 -13.74 11.83 9.26
N VAL A 540 -12.58 12.23 9.76
CA VAL A 540 -12.10 11.92 11.10
C VAL A 540 -11.59 13.20 11.77
N LYS A 541 -11.98 13.40 13.03
CA LYS A 541 -11.49 14.47 13.91
C LYS A 541 -10.89 13.84 15.16
N TYR A 542 -9.66 14.18 15.51
CA TYR A 542 -8.98 13.66 16.70
C TYR A 542 -8.49 14.79 17.61
N ALA A 543 -8.39 14.51 18.91
CA ALA A 543 -8.08 15.52 19.92
C ALA A 543 -6.57 15.84 19.93
N GLU A 544 -6.23 17.13 20.02
CA GLU A 544 -4.85 17.62 19.87
C GLU A 544 -3.86 17.09 20.91
N SER A 545 -4.29 16.86 22.15
CA SER A 545 -3.45 16.30 23.22
C SER A 545 -3.77 14.84 23.51
N ARG A 546 -4.89 14.33 22.98
CA ARG A 546 -5.42 12.99 23.26
C ARG A 546 -5.66 12.23 21.97
N LEU A 547 -4.55 11.79 21.36
CA LEU A 547 -4.53 11.04 20.09
C LEU A 547 -5.37 9.74 20.13
N ASP A 548 -5.68 9.25 21.33
CA ASP A 548 -6.53 8.09 21.56
C ASP A 548 -8.04 8.37 21.46
N MET A 549 -8.44 9.62 21.28
CA MET A 549 -9.82 10.08 21.20
C MET A 549 -10.12 10.60 19.80
N MET A 550 -10.97 9.87 19.07
CA MET A 550 -11.31 10.18 17.68
C MET A 550 -12.83 10.15 17.49
N LYS A 551 -13.34 11.05 16.67
CA LYS A 551 -14.71 10.99 16.14
C LYS A 551 -14.62 10.87 14.64
N PHE A 552 -15.51 10.12 14.04
CA PHE A 552 -15.56 10.02 12.58
C PHE A 552 -16.98 10.03 12.05
N VAL A 553 -17.12 10.52 10.82
CA VAL A 553 -18.37 10.52 10.05
C VAL A 553 -18.15 9.74 8.76
N ILE A 554 -19.08 8.86 8.43
CA ILE A 554 -19.13 8.17 7.15
C ILE A 554 -20.33 8.70 6.37
N VAL A 555 -20.10 9.09 5.13
CA VAL A 555 -21.16 9.36 4.15
C VAL A 555 -21.64 8.02 3.62
N GLY A 556 -22.95 7.78 3.68
CA GLY A 556 -23.56 6.56 3.17
C GLY A 556 -23.22 6.30 1.70
N PRO A 557 -22.72 5.10 1.33
CA PRO A 557 -22.31 4.79 -0.03
C PRO A 557 -23.46 4.84 -1.05
N SER A 558 -23.13 5.13 -2.30
CA SER A 558 -24.12 5.16 -3.38
C SER A 558 -24.68 3.77 -3.68
N GLY A 559 -25.95 3.66 -4.07
CA GLY A 559 -26.64 2.39 -4.34
C GLY A 559 -27.20 1.71 -3.09
N THR A 560 -26.92 2.23 -1.90
CA THR A 560 -27.35 1.65 -0.63
C THR A 560 -28.54 2.43 -0.04
N PRO A 561 -29.35 1.84 0.88
CA PRO A 561 -30.40 2.59 1.57
C PRO A 561 -29.86 3.69 2.52
N TYR A 562 -28.53 3.83 2.62
CA TYR A 562 -27.84 4.86 3.41
C TYR A 562 -27.39 6.06 2.57
N GLU A 563 -27.51 5.98 1.23
CA GLU A 563 -26.86 6.89 0.30
C GLU A 563 -26.96 8.38 0.69
N ASN A 564 -25.80 9.05 0.72
CA ASN A 564 -25.58 10.45 1.10
C ASN A 564 -25.91 10.82 2.57
N GLY A 565 -26.45 9.92 3.39
CA GLY A 565 -26.66 10.16 4.81
C GLY A 565 -25.33 10.34 5.56
N LEU A 566 -25.32 11.16 6.61
CA LEU A 566 -24.15 11.35 7.48
C LEU A 566 -24.30 10.53 8.77
N PHE A 567 -23.32 9.66 9.04
CA PHE A 567 -23.33 8.72 10.16
C PHE A 567 -22.13 8.94 11.08
N GLU A 568 -22.38 9.41 12.32
CA GLU A 568 -21.34 9.78 13.28
C GLU A 568 -21.01 8.64 14.27
N PHE A 569 -19.72 8.51 14.57
CA PHE A 569 -19.15 7.53 15.49
C PHE A 569 -18.13 8.16 16.45
N ASP A 570 -18.05 7.60 17.66
CA ASP A 570 -16.99 7.84 18.64
C ASP A 570 -16.04 6.64 18.68
N LEU A 571 -14.73 6.88 18.66
CA LEU A 571 -13.69 5.84 18.72
C LEU A 571 -12.67 6.17 19.81
N PHE A 572 -12.43 5.21 20.70
CA PHE A 572 -11.50 5.35 21.81
C PHE A 572 -10.49 4.21 21.86
N CYS A 573 -9.21 4.54 21.70
CA CYS A 573 -8.11 3.62 21.92
C CYS A 573 -7.81 3.54 23.42
N THR A 574 -8.19 2.46 24.09
CA THR A 574 -8.00 2.33 25.56
C THR A 574 -6.51 2.27 25.97
N ALA A 575 -6.23 2.24 27.27
CA ALA A 575 -4.87 2.05 27.78
C ALA A 575 -4.20 0.73 27.32
N GLU A 576 -4.99 -0.28 26.96
CA GLU A 576 -4.50 -1.58 26.46
C GLU A 576 -4.24 -1.58 24.94
N PHE A 577 -4.55 -0.50 24.22
CA PHE A 577 -4.23 -0.38 22.80
C PHE A 577 -2.69 -0.36 22.57
N PRO A 578 -2.15 -1.04 21.54
CA PRO A 578 -2.81 -1.82 20.49
C PRO A 578 -3.00 -3.31 20.82
N ASN A 579 -2.75 -3.75 22.06
CA ASN A 579 -2.94 -5.16 22.45
C ASN A 579 -4.41 -5.57 22.50
N ARG A 580 -5.31 -4.58 22.65
CA ARG A 580 -6.75 -4.70 22.42
C ARG A 580 -7.23 -3.74 21.34
N SER A 581 -8.33 -4.11 20.70
CA SER A 581 -9.04 -3.25 19.75
C SER A 581 -9.50 -1.93 20.43
N PRO A 582 -9.67 -0.85 19.66
CA PRO A 582 -10.34 0.33 20.15
C PRO A 582 -11.82 0.04 20.45
N LYS A 583 -12.43 0.85 21.31
CA LYS A 583 -13.89 0.88 21.47
C LYS A 583 -14.49 1.78 20.39
N CYS A 584 -15.60 1.36 19.79
CA CYS A 584 -16.34 2.14 18.80
C CYS A 584 -17.80 2.24 19.20
N PHE A 585 -18.40 3.42 19.07
CA PHE A 585 -19.77 3.70 19.46
C PHE A 585 -20.47 4.48 18.36
N PHE A 586 -21.63 3.99 17.92
CA PHE A 586 -22.44 4.66 16.92
C PHE A 586 -23.38 5.69 17.57
N ARG A 587 -23.37 6.92 17.06
CA ARG A 587 -24.16 8.03 17.65
C ARG A 587 -25.51 8.24 17.00
N GLY A 588 -25.77 7.66 15.83
CA GLY A 588 -27.00 7.86 15.08
C GLY A 588 -28.20 7.19 15.75
N ALA A 589 -28.81 7.86 16.74
CA ALA A 589 -30.09 7.46 17.28
C ALA A 589 -31.20 7.93 16.34
N ALA A 590 -31.70 7.06 15.47
CA ALA A 590 -32.88 7.31 14.64
C ALA A 590 -34.17 7.24 15.48
N GLY A 591 -34.34 8.16 16.43
CA GLY A 591 -35.43 8.08 17.41
C GLY A 591 -35.41 6.78 18.24
N GLY A 592 -34.24 6.14 18.36
CA GLY A 592 -34.04 4.86 19.04
C GLY A 592 -34.16 3.60 18.18
N MET A 593 -34.30 3.74 16.85
CA MET A 593 -34.28 2.61 15.92
C MET A 593 -32.87 2.30 15.39
N PRO A 594 -32.52 1.03 15.18
CA PRO A 594 -31.23 0.64 14.59
C PRO A 594 -31.24 0.89 13.09
N PHE A 595 -30.14 1.46 12.57
CA PHE A 595 -29.94 1.65 11.13
C PHE A 595 -29.50 0.37 10.41
N ASN A 596 -29.00 -0.62 11.13
CA ASN A 596 -28.46 -1.87 10.61
C ASN A 596 -28.48 -2.93 11.72
N PRO A 597 -28.59 -4.24 11.43
CA PRO A 597 -28.45 -5.29 12.45
C PRO A 597 -27.16 -5.19 13.28
N ASN A 598 -26.05 -4.78 12.65
CA ASN A 598 -24.75 -4.58 13.32
C ASN A 598 -24.58 -3.20 13.98
N LEU A 599 -25.59 -2.33 13.92
CA LEU A 599 -25.62 -1.02 14.59
C LEU A 599 -26.77 -1.01 15.60
N HIS A 600 -26.50 -1.51 16.80
CA HIS A 600 -27.51 -1.59 17.85
C HIS A 600 -28.01 -0.20 18.27
N SER A 601 -29.28 -0.10 18.68
CA SER A 601 -29.88 1.16 19.13
C SER A 601 -29.95 1.27 20.67
N ASP A 602 -30.55 2.37 21.14
CA ASP A 602 -30.58 2.83 22.52
C ASP A 602 -31.44 1.97 23.48
N GLY A 603 -31.23 0.66 23.55
CA GLY A 603 -31.65 -0.17 24.70
C GLY A 603 -33.13 -0.20 25.06
N LYS A 604 -34.05 0.32 24.23
CA LYS A 604 -35.51 0.34 24.48
C LYS A 604 -36.26 -0.86 23.89
N GLY A 605 -35.54 -1.87 23.40
CA GLY A 605 -36.11 -3.17 23.01
C GLY A 605 -36.13 -4.16 24.17
N LYS A 606 -37.20 -4.96 24.29
CA LYS A 606 -37.47 -5.92 25.39
C LYS A 606 -36.40 -7.01 25.64
N PHE A 607 -35.29 -7.04 24.88
CA PHE A 607 -34.21 -8.02 25.00
C PHE A 607 -32.79 -7.42 24.88
N CYS A 608 -32.61 -6.10 24.99
CA CYS A 608 -31.27 -5.52 25.03
C CYS A 608 -30.64 -5.68 26.42
N ILE A 609 -29.66 -6.56 26.56
CA ILE A 609 -28.73 -6.57 27.70
C ILE A 609 -28.06 -5.20 27.73
N ARG A 610 -28.06 -4.53 28.90
CA ARG A 610 -27.57 -3.15 29.11
C ARG A 610 -26.12 -2.88 28.64
N ALA A 611 -25.39 -3.95 28.29
CA ALA A 611 -24.02 -3.94 27.78
C ALA A 611 -23.87 -3.76 26.25
N LEU A 612 -24.96 -3.79 25.46
CA LEU A 612 -24.91 -3.76 23.97
C LEU A 612 -25.47 -2.47 23.34
N ILE A 613 -25.77 -1.44 24.13
CA ILE A 613 -26.37 -0.20 23.64
C ILE A 613 -25.40 0.56 22.73
N ASN A 614 -25.79 0.81 21.47
CA ASN A 614 -25.04 1.57 20.47
C ASN A 614 -23.64 1.02 20.16
N THR A 615 -23.45 -0.27 20.37
CA THR A 615 -22.25 -1.01 20.00
C THR A 615 -22.23 -1.27 18.49
N VAL A 616 -21.07 -1.08 17.87
CA VAL A 616 -20.81 -1.50 16.48
C VAL A 616 -20.35 -2.95 16.49
N CYS A 617 -21.08 -3.83 15.81
CA CYS A 617 -20.75 -5.25 15.68
C CYS A 617 -19.78 -5.47 14.52
N LEU A 618 -18.53 -5.76 14.84
CA LEU A 618 -17.46 -6.03 13.89
C LEU A 618 -16.44 -6.96 14.53
N SER A 619 -15.96 -7.96 13.80
CA SER A 619 -15.00 -8.95 14.33
C SER A 619 -13.68 -8.31 14.77
N LEU A 620 -13.21 -7.30 14.02
CA LEU A 620 -12.02 -6.50 14.38
C LEU A 620 -12.20 -5.69 15.68
N LEU A 621 -13.43 -5.46 16.13
CA LEU A 621 -13.71 -4.83 17.43
C LEU A 621 -13.91 -5.87 18.54
N GLY A 622 -13.96 -7.17 18.21
CA GLY A 622 -14.27 -8.25 19.14
C GLY A 622 -15.75 -8.34 19.52
N THR A 623 -16.62 -7.72 18.74
CA THR A 623 -18.08 -7.64 18.99
C THR A 623 -18.90 -8.48 18.02
N TRP A 624 -18.24 -9.21 17.10
CA TRP A 624 -18.87 -10.13 16.16
C TRP A 624 -17.95 -11.32 15.87
N LEU A 625 -18.51 -12.43 15.38
CA LEU A 625 -17.74 -13.58 14.90
C LEU A 625 -16.98 -13.21 13.62
N GLY A 626 -15.79 -13.78 13.43
CA GLY A 626 -14.96 -13.55 12.24
C GLY A 626 -13.49 -13.34 12.59
N GLU A 627 -12.75 -12.68 11.69
CA GLU A 627 -11.33 -12.39 11.92
C GLU A 627 -11.16 -11.40 13.10
N PRO A 628 -10.49 -11.81 14.20
CA PRO A 628 -10.36 -10.96 15.37
C PRO A 628 -9.26 -9.91 15.19
N TRP A 629 -9.29 -8.89 16.07
CA TRP A 629 -8.19 -7.94 16.21
C TRP A 629 -6.84 -8.64 16.45
N ARG A 630 -5.84 -8.30 15.65
CA ARG A 630 -4.47 -8.81 15.78
C ARG A 630 -3.54 -7.68 16.23
N PRO A 631 -2.99 -7.73 17.46
CA PRO A 631 -2.05 -6.73 17.94
C PRO A 631 -0.88 -6.48 16.98
N GLY A 632 -0.62 -5.21 16.70
CA GLY A 632 0.46 -4.78 15.80
C GLY A 632 0.22 -5.03 14.31
N GLN A 633 -0.87 -5.70 13.91
CA GLN A 633 -1.21 -5.98 12.51
C GLN A 633 -2.49 -5.27 12.08
N SER A 634 -3.55 -5.34 12.90
CA SER A 634 -4.81 -4.66 12.60
C SER A 634 -4.68 -3.15 12.74
N THR A 635 -5.43 -2.37 11.95
CA THR A 635 -5.37 -0.89 11.94
C THR A 635 -6.74 -0.25 12.13
N ILE A 636 -6.78 1.01 12.57
CA ILE A 636 -8.00 1.81 12.63
C ILE A 636 -8.56 2.03 11.22
N LEU A 637 -7.68 2.19 10.22
CA LEU A 637 -8.09 2.29 8.82
C LEU A 637 -8.95 1.08 8.38
N GLN A 638 -8.53 -0.14 8.74
CA GLN A 638 -9.31 -1.35 8.46
C GLN A 638 -10.68 -1.31 9.11
N ILE A 639 -10.79 -0.86 10.37
CA ILE A 639 -12.09 -0.71 11.05
C ILE A 639 -13.01 0.23 10.27
N LEU A 640 -12.51 1.41 9.88
CA LEU A 640 -13.30 2.42 9.18
C LEU A 640 -13.77 1.93 7.80
N ILE A 641 -12.89 1.28 7.04
CA ILE A 641 -13.22 0.68 5.73
C ILE A 641 -14.22 -0.47 5.89
N SER A 642 -14.02 -1.32 6.90
CA SER A 642 -14.92 -2.44 7.19
C SER A 642 -16.34 -1.99 7.53
N ILE A 643 -16.50 -0.90 8.31
CA ILE A 643 -17.81 -0.32 8.59
C ILE A 643 -18.46 0.17 7.29
N GLN A 644 -17.73 0.93 6.47
CA GLN A 644 -18.26 1.45 5.21
C GLN A 644 -18.68 0.32 4.24
N ALA A 645 -17.87 -0.74 4.12
CA ALA A 645 -18.08 -1.80 3.14
C ALA A 645 -19.11 -2.86 3.58
N MET A 646 -19.12 -3.24 4.86
CA MET A 646 -19.90 -4.40 5.34
C MET A 646 -21.19 -4.01 6.07
N ILE A 647 -21.22 -2.85 6.72
CA ILE A 647 -22.41 -2.38 7.45
C ILE A 647 -23.27 -1.53 6.52
N PHE A 648 -22.68 -0.55 5.83
CA PHE A 648 -23.43 0.29 4.88
C PHE A 648 -23.52 -0.35 3.49
N CYS A 649 -24.11 -1.54 3.41
CA CYS A 649 -24.28 -2.34 2.19
C CYS A 649 -25.67 -2.15 1.53
N GLU A 650 -25.87 -2.73 0.34
CA GLU A 650 -27.10 -2.59 -0.46
C GLU A 650 -28.32 -3.31 0.15
N GLU A 651 -28.10 -4.47 0.79
CA GLU A 651 -29.15 -5.31 1.39
C GLU A 651 -28.85 -5.66 2.86
N PRO A 652 -28.91 -4.68 3.78
CA PRO A 652 -28.53 -4.84 5.18
C PRO A 652 -29.34 -5.86 5.99
N MET A 653 -30.49 -6.33 5.50
CA MET A 653 -31.23 -7.40 6.17
C MET A 653 -30.42 -8.72 6.24
N TYR A 654 -29.54 -8.97 5.27
CA TYR A 654 -28.66 -10.15 5.25
C TYR A 654 -27.57 -10.13 6.32
N ASN A 655 -27.41 -9.03 7.05
CA ASN A 655 -26.49 -8.94 8.17
C ASN A 655 -27.05 -9.53 9.48
N GLU A 656 -28.35 -9.87 9.53
CA GLU A 656 -28.95 -10.52 10.70
C GLU A 656 -28.48 -11.99 10.78
N PRO A 657 -27.99 -12.45 11.95
CA PRO A 657 -27.57 -13.83 12.12
C PRO A 657 -28.77 -14.79 12.09
N ASP A 658 -28.55 -15.98 11.52
CA ASP A 658 -29.39 -17.18 11.71
C ASP A 658 -30.86 -17.08 11.26
N GLU A 659 -31.25 -16.08 10.46
CA GLU A 659 -32.59 -16.00 9.87
C GLU A 659 -32.57 -16.17 8.34
N PRO A 660 -33.44 -17.04 7.76
CA PRO A 660 -33.64 -17.06 6.32
C PRO A 660 -34.25 -15.72 5.86
N VAL A 661 -33.48 -14.97 5.08
CA VAL A 661 -33.90 -13.69 4.50
C VAL A 661 -34.40 -13.90 3.08
N ASP A 662 -35.67 -13.61 2.84
CA ASP A 662 -36.24 -13.52 1.49
C ASP A 662 -36.16 -12.08 0.93
N LYS A 663 -36.30 -11.97 -0.40
CA LYS A 663 -36.23 -10.69 -1.12
C LYS A 663 -37.32 -9.69 -0.69
N GLY A 664 -38.49 -10.17 -0.26
CA GLY A 664 -39.58 -9.32 0.22
C GLY A 664 -39.21 -8.66 1.55
N ARG A 665 -38.71 -9.44 2.51
CA ARG A 665 -38.20 -8.94 3.80
C ARG A 665 -37.05 -7.95 3.61
N SER A 666 -36.08 -8.26 2.76
CA SER A 666 -34.97 -7.35 2.43
C SER A 666 -35.48 -6.01 1.89
N ARG A 667 -36.41 -6.03 0.92
CA ARG A 667 -37.01 -4.79 0.37
C ARG A 667 -37.72 -3.95 1.43
N MET A 668 -38.53 -4.57 2.29
CA MET A 668 -39.23 -3.86 3.37
C MET A 668 -38.27 -3.25 4.38
N TYR A 669 -37.18 -3.96 4.70
CA TYR A 669 -36.13 -3.44 5.56
C TYR A 669 -35.44 -2.23 4.91
N ASN A 670 -35.07 -2.33 3.63
CA ASN A 670 -34.47 -1.23 2.87
C ASN A 670 -35.36 0.02 2.84
N GLN A 671 -36.67 -0.14 2.66
CA GLN A 671 -37.60 1.00 2.73
C GLN A 671 -37.58 1.67 4.10
N THR A 672 -37.55 0.88 5.18
CA THR A 672 -37.44 1.39 6.55
C THR A 672 -36.15 2.18 6.70
N ILE A 673 -35.01 1.62 6.29
CA ILE A 673 -33.71 2.30 6.37
C ILE A 673 -33.68 3.58 5.54
N ARG A 674 -34.24 3.61 4.33
CA ARG A 674 -34.33 4.84 3.51
C ARG A 674 -35.14 5.93 4.19
N ALA A 675 -36.24 5.57 4.86
CA ALA A 675 -37.03 6.53 5.64
C ALA A 675 -36.23 7.09 6.82
N LEU A 676 -35.48 6.23 7.53
CA LEU A 676 -34.58 6.64 8.61
C LEU A 676 -33.44 7.53 8.09
N THR A 677 -32.80 7.17 6.99
CA THR A 677 -31.73 7.94 6.36
C THR A 677 -32.21 9.33 5.96
N THR A 678 -33.37 9.41 5.30
CA THR A 678 -33.97 10.69 4.87
C THR A 678 -34.28 11.61 6.06
N SER A 679 -34.78 11.03 7.15
CA SER A 679 -35.21 11.80 8.32
C SER A 679 -34.04 12.19 9.23
N TYR A 680 -33.20 11.24 9.62
CA TYR A 680 -32.20 11.45 10.68
C TYR A 680 -30.77 11.62 10.16
N ALA A 681 -30.41 11.03 9.02
CA ALA A 681 -29.05 11.13 8.47
C ALA A 681 -28.91 12.25 7.42
N LEU A 682 -30.04 12.77 6.92
CA LEU A 682 -30.10 13.87 5.96
C LEU A 682 -30.78 15.10 6.57
N LEU A 683 -32.09 15.06 6.84
CA LEU A 683 -32.85 16.24 7.28
C LEU A 683 -32.29 16.84 8.58
N ASP A 684 -32.15 16.05 9.64
CA ASP A 684 -31.59 16.53 10.92
C ASP A 684 -30.19 17.15 10.76
N TRP A 685 -29.35 16.59 9.89
CA TRP A 685 -28.00 17.09 9.62
C TRP A 685 -27.99 18.37 8.79
N VAL A 686 -28.98 18.59 7.92
CA VAL A 686 -29.14 19.86 7.20
C VAL A 686 -29.60 20.96 8.16
N GLU A 687 -30.59 20.65 8.98
CA GLU A 687 -31.22 21.61 9.90
C GLU A 687 -30.33 21.95 11.10
N ASN A 688 -29.74 20.95 11.74
CA ASN A 688 -28.98 21.10 12.97
C ASN A 688 -27.75 20.17 13.02
N PRO A 689 -26.74 20.39 12.16
CA PRO A 689 -25.52 19.59 12.19
C PRO A 689 -24.78 19.79 13.53
N PRO A 690 -24.17 18.74 14.11
CA PRO A 690 -23.28 18.91 15.26
C PRO A 690 -22.21 19.95 14.96
N LYS A 691 -21.95 20.89 15.90
CA LYS A 691 -20.96 21.97 15.73
C LYS A 691 -19.60 21.47 15.25
N LEU A 692 -19.17 20.32 15.78
CA LEU A 692 -17.91 19.69 15.39
C LEU A 692 -17.85 19.36 13.89
N TRP A 693 -18.98 19.07 13.24
CA TRP A 693 -19.05 18.59 11.86
C TRP A 693 -19.70 19.58 10.89
N GLN A 694 -19.91 20.83 11.31
CA GLN A 694 -20.58 21.83 10.50
C GLN A 694 -19.87 22.08 9.16
N ASP A 695 -18.53 22.11 9.17
CA ASP A 695 -17.71 22.22 7.96
C ASP A 695 -17.90 21.06 6.98
N VAL A 696 -17.96 19.82 7.49
CA VAL A 696 -18.18 18.62 6.69
C VAL A 696 -19.62 18.59 6.14
N ALA A 697 -20.61 18.91 6.96
CA ALA A 697 -22.01 18.97 6.56
C ALA A 697 -22.23 20.03 5.47
N ASP A 698 -21.74 21.25 5.68
CA ASP A 698 -21.89 22.35 4.72
C ASP A 698 -21.20 22.01 3.39
N LEU A 699 -20.01 21.41 3.43
CA LEU A 699 -19.29 20.95 2.24
C LEU A 699 -20.08 19.86 1.49
N HIS A 700 -20.54 18.83 2.20
CA HIS A 700 -21.25 17.69 1.64
C HIS A 700 -22.57 18.11 0.99
N PHE A 701 -23.42 18.81 1.72
CA PHE A 701 -24.73 19.20 1.23
C PHE A 701 -24.62 20.25 0.12
N LYS A 702 -23.71 21.22 0.21
CA LYS A 702 -23.48 22.18 -0.88
C LYS A 702 -23.06 21.50 -2.18
N LYS A 703 -22.24 20.45 -2.10
CA LYS A 703 -21.77 19.69 -3.27
C LYS A 703 -22.84 18.76 -3.82
N ASN A 704 -23.63 18.11 -2.95
CA ASN A 704 -24.44 16.95 -3.31
C ASN A 704 -25.96 17.18 -3.25
N ALA A 705 -26.46 18.37 -2.90
CA ALA A 705 -27.89 18.59 -2.65
C ALA A 705 -28.82 18.16 -3.79
N ASN A 706 -28.48 18.44 -5.06
CA ASN A 706 -29.28 18.01 -6.21
C ASN A 706 -29.39 16.49 -6.28
N LYS A 707 -28.26 15.79 -6.08
CA LYS A 707 -28.21 14.33 -6.06
C LYS A 707 -29.04 13.77 -4.89
N ILE A 708 -28.90 14.37 -3.71
CA ILE A 708 -29.67 14.00 -2.51
C ILE A 708 -31.17 14.08 -2.76
N LEU A 709 -31.65 15.18 -3.35
CA LEU A 709 -33.07 15.35 -3.66
C LEU A 709 -33.56 14.37 -4.72
N GLN A 710 -32.74 14.07 -5.73
CA GLN A 710 -33.05 13.05 -6.71
C GLN A 710 -33.19 11.67 -6.06
N THR A 711 -32.24 11.27 -5.22
CA THR A 711 -32.26 9.98 -4.51
C THR A 711 -33.46 9.88 -3.56
N ALA A 712 -33.70 10.90 -2.73
CA ALA A 712 -34.84 10.91 -1.81
C ALA A 712 -36.19 10.93 -2.55
N GLY A 713 -36.27 11.63 -3.68
CA GLY A 713 -37.44 11.63 -4.56
C GLY A 713 -37.71 10.26 -5.20
N GLN A 714 -36.67 9.54 -5.62
CA GLN A 714 -36.79 8.16 -6.10
C GLN A 714 -37.35 7.26 -5.00
N TRP A 715 -36.77 7.30 -3.79
CA TRP A 715 -37.24 6.50 -2.66
C TRP A 715 -38.68 6.81 -2.26
N ALA A 716 -39.12 8.06 -2.37
CA ALA A 716 -40.49 8.47 -2.08
C ALA A 716 -41.52 7.95 -3.11
N ASN A 717 -41.08 7.70 -4.35
CA ASN A 717 -41.93 7.21 -5.44
C ASN A 717 -41.97 5.67 -5.54
N GLU A 718 -41.11 4.97 -4.81
CA GLU A 718 -41.11 3.51 -4.74
C GLU A 718 -42.29 3.01 -3.88
N ASN A 719 -43.49 2.98 -4.47
CA ASN A 719 -44.67 2.34 -3.89
C ASN A 719 -44.50 0.82 -3.90
N ILE A 720 -44.07 0.24 -2.77
CA ILE A 720 -44.26 -1.19 -2.52
C ILE A 720 -45.53 -1.30 -1.69
N ASP A 721 -46.59 -1.87 -2.28
CA ASP A 721 -47.76 -2.29 -1.52
C ASP A 721 -47.29 -3.28 -0.45
N PRO A 722 -47.43 -2.98 0.86
CA PRO A 722 -47.08 -3.95 1.87
C PRO A 722 -48.09 -5.11 1.77
N PRO A 723 -47.66 -6.37 1.56
CA PRO A 723 -48.56 -7.50 1.70
C PRO A 723 -48.92 -7.61 3.18
N GLY A 724 -50.06 -7.02 3.57
CA GLY A 724 -50.57 -7.07 4.93
C GLY A 724 -49.95 -6.05 5.88
N GLY A 725 -50.43 -4.80 5.81
CA GLY A 725 -50.36 -3.86 6.93
C GLY A 725 -49.16 -2.90 6.92
N ARG A 726 -49.41 -1.70 7.44
CA ARG A 726 -48.41 -0.64 7.66
C ARG A 726 -47.13 -1.24 8.24
N GLY A 727 -45.98 -0.99 7.61
CA GLY A 727 -44.68 -1.33 8.16
C GLY A 727 -44.59 -0.88 9.62
N ARG A 728 -43.88 -1.67 10.44
CA ARG A 728 -43.90 -1.68 11.92
C ARG A 728 -43.84 -0.30 12.62
N TYR A 729 -43.44 0.77 11.93
CA TYR A 729 -43.21 2.12 12.47
C TYR A 729 -43.78 3.30 11.64
N GLY A 730 -44.46 3.07 10.51
CA GLY A 730 -45.21 4.11 9.78
C GLY A 730 -44.44 5.28 9.13
N LEU A 731 -43.11 5.32 9.23
CA LEU A 731 -42.25 6.33 8.59
C LEU A 731 -42.02 6.01 7.11
N GLN A 732 -42.16 7.03 6.25
CA GLN A 732 -41.94 6.92 4.79
C GLN A 732 -41.11 8.09 4.28
N PRO A 733 -40.20 7.90 3.29
CA PRO A 733 -39.39 9.00 2.74
C PRO A 733 -40.24 10.16 2.19
N SER A 734 -41.43 9.85 1.65
CA SER A 734 -42.38 10.85 1.13
C SER A 734 -42.86 11.86 2.18
N GLN A 735 -42.86 11.48 3.46
CA GLN A 735 -43.30 12.35 4.56
C GLN A 735 -42.28 13.46 4.87
N THR A 736 -40.98 13.17 4.72
CA THR A 736 -39.89 14.09 5.07
C THR A 736 -39.24 14.77 3.87
N LEU A 737 -39.51 14.30 2.65
CA LEU A 737 -38.95 14.85 1.41
C LEU A 737 -39.19 16.37 1.25
N GLY A 738 -40.41 16.84 1.51
CA GLY A 738 -40.73 18.28 1.38
C GLY A 738 -39.96 19.16 2.39
N GLN A 739 -39.77 18.66 3.61
CA GLN A 739 -38.97 19.34 4.64
C GLN A 739 -37.50 19.38 4.24
N LEU A 740 -36.96 18.25 3.77
CA LEU A 740 -35.58 18.14 3.30
C LEU A 740 -35.32 19.09 2.11
N GLN A 741 -36.25 19.17 1.16
CA GLN A 741 -36.17 20.12 0.05
C GLN A 741 -36.12 21.57 0.54
N ASN A 742 -37.04 21.96 1.44
CA ASN A 742 -37.08 23.30 1.99
C ASN A 742 -35.79 23.64 2.76
N ALA A 743 -35.28 22.70 3.56
CA ALA A 743 -34.07 22.88 4.35
C ALA A 743 -32.82 23.06 3.45
N LEU A 744 -32.68 22.22 2.42
CA LEU A 744 -31.59 22.31 1.44
C LEU A 744 -31.67 23.59 0.60
N GLN A 745 -32.88 23.97 0.16
CA GLN A 745 -33.10 25.20 -0.59
C GLN A 745 -32.77 26.43 0.26
N LYS A 746 -33.26 26.48 1.50
CA LYS A 746 -33.03 27.60 2.42
C LYS A 746 -31.56 27.78 2.76
N LYS A 747 -30.82 26.68 2.99
CA LYS A 747 -29.44 26.73 3.47
C LYS A 747 -28.39 26.79 2.35
N TYR A 748 -28.65 26.16 1.21
CA TYR A 748 -27.65 26.01 0.14
C TYR A 748 -28.12 26.53 -1.24
N GLY A 749 -29.31 27.13 -1.35
CA GLY A 749 -29.77 27.82 -2.57
C GLY A 749 -30.14 26.88 -3.73
N VAL A 750 -30.56 25.66 -3.41
CA VAL A 750 -30.82 24.60 -4.39
C VAL A 750 -32.17 24.84 -5.08
N THR A 751 -32.17 25.07 -6.39
CA THR A 751 -33.39 25.16 -7.21
C THR A 751 -33.71 23.78 -7.78
N THR A 752 -34.80 23.17 -7.34
CA THR A 752 -35.35 21.99 -8.02
C THR A 752 -35.86 22.40 -9.40
N SER A 753 -35.22 21.92 -10.47
CA SER A 753 -35.95 21.76 -11.74
C SER A 753 -36.90 20.58 -11.55
N THR A 754 -38.05 20.83 -10.93
CA THR A 754 -39.21 19.96 -11.12
C THR A 754 -39.59 20.05 -12.60
N GLN A 755 -38.99 19.20 -13.44
CA GLN A 755 -39.74 18.69 -14.57
C GLN A 755 -40.87 17.85 -13.96
N GLN A 756 -42.03 18.48 -13.78
CA GLN A 756 -43.28 17.75 -13.90
C GLN A 756 -43.24 17.07 -15.26
N ASN A 757 -42.91 15.79 -15.28
CA ASN A 757 -43.03 14.98 -16.48
C ASN A 757 -44.53 14.68 -16.66
N THR A 758 -45.29 15.67 -17.11
CA THR A 758 -46.57 15.43 -17.76
C THR A 758 -46.26 14.84 -19.14
N GLY A 759 -46.22 13.51 -19.23
CA GLY A 759 -46.18 12.79 -20.51
C GLY A 759 -44.89 12.02 -20.77
N TRP A 760 -44.78 10.84 -20.18
CA TRP A 760 -43.95 9.78 -20.77
C TRP A 760 -44.87 8.79 -21.48
N ASN A 761 -45.03 8.96 -22.81
CA ASN A 761 -45.57 7.90 -23.67
C ASN A 761 -44.46 6.88 -23.92
N PRO A 762 -44.72 5.56 -23.74
CA PRO A 762 -43.73 4.54 -24.04
C PRO A 762 -43.41 4.54 -25.55
N PRO A 763 -42.14 4.33 -25.97
CA PRO A 763 -41.81 4.23 -27.38
C PRO A 763 -42.35 2.92 -27.95
N SER A 764 -43.34 3.02 -28.83
CA SER A 764 -43.63 1.98 -29.81
C SER A 764 -42.50 1.95 -30.84
N GLY A 765 -41.55 1.04 -30.65
CA GLY A 765 -40.37 0.91 -31.50
C GLY A 765 -39.98 -0.55 -31.66
N THR A 766 -40.45 -1.13 -32.75
CA THR A 766 -40.08 -2.44 -33.31
C THR A 766 -38.56 -2.66 -33.34
N GLY A 767 -38.10 -3.75 -32.71
CA GLY A 767 -36.73 -4.26 -32.80
C GLY A 767 -36.73 -5.76 -33.15
N PRO A 768 -35.70 -6.27 -33.84
CA PRO A 768 -35.81 -7.39 -34.78
C PRO A 768 -35.78 -8.77 -34.12
N ARG A 769 -36.57 -9.69 -34.68
CA ARG A 769 -36.49 -11.13 -34.40
C ARG A 769 -35.14 -11.68 -34.89
N TYR A 770 -34.30 -12.12 -33.95
CA TYR A 770 -33.27 -13.11 -34.26
C TYR A 770 -33.85 -14.51 -34.06
N GLY A 771 -33.85 -15.29 -35.14
CA GLY A 771 -34.32 -16.66 -35.16
C GLY A 771 -33.35 -17.61 -34.48
N SER A 772 -33.89 -18.47 -33.62
CA SER A 772 -33.30 -19.78 -33.33
C SER A 772 -34.03 -20.81 -34.18
N GLY A 773 -33.34 -21.28 -35.22
CA GLY A 773 -33.69 -22.52 -35.89
C GLY A 773 -33.15 -23.69 -35.09
N TYR A 774 -34.04 -24.52 -34.56
CA TYR A 774 -33.82 -25.95 -34.41
C TYR A 774 -35.10 -26.64 -34.88
N GLY A 775 -34.98 -27.35 -36.00
CA GLY A 775 -36.05 -28.18 -36.53
C GLY A 775 -36.14 -29.51 -35.79
N SER A 776 -37.35 -30.01 -35.63
CA SER A 776 -37.75 -31.30 -36.20
C SER A 776 -39.24 -31.58 -35.97
N SER A 777 -39.98 -31.61 -37.09
CA SER A 777 -40.96 -32.63 -37.48
C SER A 777 -41.92 -33.23 -36.43
N HIS A 778 -43.21 -32.85 -36.47
CA HIS A 778 -44.30 -33.66 -37.05
C HIS A 778 -45.71 -33.09 -36.77
N ALA A 779 -46.50 -33.10 -37.85
CA ALA A 779 -47.95 -33.02 -38.12
C ALA A 779 -49.05 -32.96 -37.01
N PRO A 780 -50.29 -32.53 -37.39
CA PRO A 780 -51.30 -31.94 -36.51
C PRO A 780 -52.47 -32.88 -36.17
N GLY A 781 -53.29 -32.52 -35.18
CA GLY A 781 -54.53 -33.25 -34.87
C GLY A 781 -55.50 -32.52 -33.93
N GLY A 782 -56.46 -31.83 -34.53
CA GLY A 782 -57.89 -31.71 -34.18
C GLY A 782 -58.38 -31.70 -32.71
N GLY A 783 -59.14 -30.64 -32.39
CA GLY A 783 -60.56 -30.78 -32.12
C GLY A 783 -61.04 -30.83 -30.66
N SER A 784 -61.94 -29.88 -30.34
CA SER A 784 -63.13 -29.99 -29.45
C SER A 784 -62.87 -30.30 -27.95
N GLY A 785 -63.50 -29.70 -26.96
CA GLY A 785 -64.72 -28.92 -26.82
C GLY A 785 -65.26 -29.14 -25.39
N TYR A 786 -66.04 -28.19 -24.86
CA TYR A 786 -66.88 -28.26 -23.64
C TYR A 786 -66.10 -28.33 -22.29
N GLY A 787 -66.45 -27.64 -21.20
CA GLY A 787 -67.70 -27.02 -20.79
C GLY A 787 -68.18 -27.69 -19.48
N TYR A 788 -68.54 -26.87 -18.47
CA TYR A 788 -69.08 -27.21 -17.13
C TYR A 788 -68.06 -27.74 -16.11
N GLY A 789 -68.14 -27.45 -14.81
CA GLY A 789 -69.17 -26.80 -14.01
C GLY A 789 -68.78 -26.88 -12.53
N SER A 790 -69.30 -25.93 -11.77
CA SER A 790 -69.23 -25.72 -10.33
C SER A 790 -69.48 -26.95 -9.44
N GLY A 791 -68.82 -27.00 -8.29
CA GLY A 791 -69.14 -27.94 -7.20
C GLY A 791 -68.52 -27.53 -5.87
N THR A 792 -69.37 -27.04 -4.97
CA THR A 792 -69.14 -26.68 -3.56
C THR A 792 -68.70 -27.85 -2.69
N GLY A 793 -67.89 -27.58 -1.64
CA GLY A 793 -67.63 -28.51 -0.54
C GLY A 793 -67.02 -27.84 0.68
N GLN A 794 -67.84 -27.59 1.69
CA GLN A 794 -67.47 -27.22 3.07
C GLN A 794 -67.02 -28.45 3.88
N GLY A 795 -66.23 -28.20 4.93
CA GLY A 795 -65.95 -29.11 6.06
C GLY A 795 -64.44 -29.35 6.19
N GLY A 796 -63.76 -29.20 7.33
CA GLY A 796 -64.18 -29.04 8.72
C GLY A 796 -63.15 -29.78 9.59
N HIS A 797 -62.64 -29.09 10.62
CA HIS A 797 -61.97 -29.61 11.83
C HIS A 797 -60.65 -30.43 11.77
N GLY A 798 -59.65 -29.92 12.50
CA GLY A 798 -59.24 -30.56 13.76
C GLY A 798 -57.79 -31.10 13.89
N GLY A 799 -57.09 -30.67 14.96
CA GLY A 799 -55.95 -31.35 15.61
C GLY A 799 -54.57 -30.87 15.13
N ALA A 800 -53.76 -30.10 15.86
CA ALA A 800 -53.21 -30.20 17.22
C ALA A 800 -52.13 -31.29 17.43
N ARG A 801 -50.93 -30.78 17.80
CA ARG A 801 -49.84 -31.34 18.61
C ARG A 801 -48.61 -31.98 17.93
N ARG A 802 -47.47 -31.33 18.26
CA ARG A 802 -46.18 -31.83 18.79
C ARG A 802 -45.47 -32.93 17.97
N TYR A 803 -44.26 -32.66 17.50
CA TYR A 803 -43.04 -32.59 18.32
C TYR A 803 -42.10 -31.50 17.79
#